data_AF-A0AAE1RV64-F1
#
_entry.id   AF-A0AAE1RV64-F1
#
_cell.length_a   1.000
_cell.length_b   1.000
_cell.length_c   1.000
_cell.angle_alpha   90.00
_cell.angle_beta   90.00
_cell.angle_gamma   90.00
#
_symmetry.space_group_name_H-M   'P 1'
#
loop_
_entity.id
_entity.type
_entity.pdbx_description
1 polymer ?
#
loop_
_entity_poly.entity_id
_entity_poly.type
_entity_poly.pdbx_seq_one_letter_code
_entity_poly.pdbx_strand_id
1 'polypeptide(L)'
;MEIQEVPISLLSISSTLTSVRADLVDDVCSKTQKPAICLSALRADPRSKGANLEGLATISIDISLKNAKSTRDLVNTLLKQATDPKLKTRYDSCLENYNDAVDDLGELPSFLKSKDYDGLNIHASAVSDDPSTCDDNFSGPPAESPQLKAASDKFQGFEVTCSSPGAASCKNAVYKVDAMKVFVILLPILWVLVALQGVASHEDHPLARIAVHKAIAALDARAYIKASPSILGSNGLNREWITLEYGTSIPSNDDWVGVFSPGNFSAATCDPEYTMVTPFLCTAPIKVLSICKSLQSQLQKDRKRIIKASIDQPEIRFLLRFVFWWIVKLSNTVAFANPNAPLYPRLAQGKTWNEMTVTWTSGYAINEAEPFVEWGPQGGQQTRSPAGTLTFDRSSLCGGYSFPSCCVLKLVSVSRAPARTVGWRNPGFIHTSFLKELWPNLVYTYKLGHKMVNGKYIWSQMYNFKSSPYPGQNSLQRVVIFGDMGKWDQFTSQVEPITSRVPYMIASGNHERDWPDSGSFYGKKDSGGECGVLAQTMFYFPADNRDKFWYSTDYGMFRFCIADTEHDWREGTEQYKFIEHCFASVDRQKQPWLIFLAHWVLGYSSGDFYADEGSFGEPMGRESLQKLWQKYKVDIAIYGHVHNYERTCPIYQDIENMMLLYLSPSKSLPEKYLYNEREEVLEDYDYGFVKMTAFDHSNLLFEYKKSRDGIVYDSFNISQDYRDILACTVDSCPSMTLAS
;
A
#
# COMPACT_ATOMS: atom_id res chain seq x y z
N MET A 1 29.44 86.80 31.73
CA MET A 1 30.21 87.25 30.56
C MET A 1 29.52 86.67 29.35
N GLU A 2 29.15 87.56 28.45
CA GLU A 2 28.21 87.40 27.33
C GLU A 2 28.80 86.63 26.13
N ILE A 3 27.87 86.04 25.36
CA ILE A 3 27.85 85.88 23.88
C ILE A 3 28.80 84.84 23.26
N GLN A 4 28.24 83.84 22.55
CA GLN A 4 28.12 83.89 21.08
C GLN A 4 27.20 82.79 20.50
N GLU A 5 26.18 83.19 19.76
CA GLU A 5 25.38 82.35 18.86
C GLU A 5 25.95 82.34 17.42
N VAL A 6 25.44 81.38 16.62
CA VAL A 6 25.32 81.30 15.14
C VAL A 6 26.44 80.48 14.42
N PRO A 7 26.17 79.69 13.34
CA PRO A 7 24.94 79.03 12.85
C PRO A 7 25.09 77.50 12.60
N ILE A 8 23.98 76.77 12.51
CA ILE A 8 23.93 75.40 11.95
C ILE A 8 23.70 75.48 10.44
N SER A 9 24.69 75.04 9.66
CA SER A 9 24.56 74.85 8.21
C SER A 9 23.81 73.54 7.91
N LEU A 10 22.69 73.66 7.19
CA LEU A 10 21.99 72.54 6.53
C LEU A 10 22.86 72.03 5.37
N LEU A 11 23.51 70.87 5.58
CA LEU A 11 24.06 70.06 4.51
C LEU A 11 23.04 68.97 4.15
N SER A 12 22.47 69.12 2.97
CA SER A 12 21.61 68.16 2.28
C SER A 12 22.37 66.86 1.99
N ILE A 13 22.21 65.86 2.86
CA ILE A 13 22.58 64.48 2.53
C ILE A 13 21.46 63.92 1.66
N SER A 14 21.71 63.92 0.34
CA SER A 14 20.96 63.10 -0.59
C SER A 14 21.21 61.64 -0.23
N SER A 15 20.26 61.01 0.47
CA SER A 15 20.25 59.57 0.65
C SER A 15 19.87 58.92 -0.67
N THR A 16 20.87 58.51 -1.44
CA THR A 16 20.69 57.46 -2.43
C THR A 16 20.27 56.20 -1.67
N LEU A 17 18.96 55.91 -1.71
CA LEU A 17 18.40 54.63 -1.29
C LEU A 17 18.97 53.54 -2.22
N THR A 18 20.12 52.97 -1.90
CA THR A 18 20.50 51.67 -2.44
C THR A 18 19.64 50.63 -1.75
N SER A 19 18.58 50.21 -2.44
CA SER A 19 17.82 49.01 -2.13
C SER A 19 18.77 47.81 -2.12
N VAL A 20 19.14 47.31 -0.94
CA VAL A 20 19.76 46.00 -0.82
C VAL A 20 18.63 44.98 -0.93
N ARG A 21 18.32 44.54 -2.17
CA ARG A 21 17.57 43.30 -2.37
C ARG A 21 18.48 42.16 -1.94
N ALA A 22 18.02 41.30 -1.04
CA ALA A 22 18.65 39.99 -0.83
C ALA A 22 18.67 39.25 -2.18
N ASP A 23 19.83 38.68 -2.54
CA ASP A 23 20.01 37.92 -3.78
C ASP A 23 19.10 36.67 -3.74
N LEU A 24 18.21 36.55 -4.72
CA LEU A 24 17.24 35.46 -4.79
C LEU A 24 17.94 34.10 -4.92
N VAL A 25 19.13 34.06 -5.54
CA VAL A 25 19.93 32.84 -5.67
C VAL A 25 20.49 32.43 -4.31
N ASP A 26 20.93 33.38 -3.48
CA ASP A 26 21.38 33.10 -2.11
C ASP A 26 20.23 32.59 -1.22
N ASP A 27 19.03 33.19 -1.33
CA ASP A 27 17.85 32.73 -0.57
C ASP A 27 17.42 31.31 -0.97
N VAL A 28 17.40 31.00 -2.27
CA VAL A 28 17.04 29.67 -2.78
C VAL A 28 18.10 28.64 -2.38
N CYS A 29 19.39 28.92 -2.59
CA CYS A 29 20.45 27.97 -2.31
C CYS A 29 20.67 27.72 -0.81
N SER A 30 20.37 28.69 0.07
CA SER A 30 20.44 28.51 1.52
C SER A 30 19.48 27.43 2.06
N LYS A 31 18.45 27.07 1.28
CA LYS A 31 17.41 26.09 1.63
C LYS A 31 17.70 24.69 1.07
N THR A 32 18.87 24.49 0.44
CA THR A 32 19.29 23.21 -0.15
C THR A 32 20.19 22.43 0.80
N GLN A 33 20.28 21.10 0.60
CA GLN A 33 21.15 20.24 1.42
C GLN A 33 22.65 20.51 1.18
N LYS A 34 23.02 21.00 -0.02
CA LYS A 34 24.40 21.35 -0.39
C LYS A 34 24.48 22.79 -0.95
N PRO A 35 24.37 23.84 -0.11
CA PRO A 35 24.28 25.25 -0.56
C PRO A 35 25.44 25.71 -1.45
N ALA A 36 26.66 25.21 -1.21
CA ALA A 36 27.84 25.56 -2.01
C ALA A 36 27.73 25.08 -3.46
N ILE A 37 27.17 23.89 -3.68
CA ILE A 37 27.01 23.30 -5.02
C ILE A 37 25.91 24.04 -5.77
N CYS A 38 24.76 24.28 -5.12
CA CYS A 38 23.67 25.09 -5.66
C CYS A 38 24.16 26.49 -6.11
N LEU A 39 24.90 27.20 -5.24
CA LEU A 39 25.42 28.53 -5.55
C LEU A 39 26.38 28.49 -6.74
N SER A 40 27.28 27.51 -6.78
CA SER A 40 28.26 27.38 -7.87
C SER A 40 27.59 27.15 -9.22
N ALA A 41 26.51 26.38 -9.26
CA ALA A 41 25.85 25.97 -10.49
C ALA A 41 24.84 27.01 -10.98
N LEU A 42 24.02 27.61 -10.11
CA LEU A 42 23.11 28.69 -10.52
C LEU A 42 23.86 29.95 -10.92
N ARG A 43 24.93 30.33 -10.21
CA ARG A 43 25.74 31.51 -10.58
C ARG A 43 26.59 31.29 -11.82
N ALA A 44 26.86 30.04 -12.20
CA ALA A 44 27.54 29.72 -13.45
C ALA A 44 26.61 29.85 -14.68
N ASP A 45 25.28 29.79 -14.50
CA ASP A 45 24.33 30.00 -15.59
C ASP A 45 23.97 31.49 -15.72
N PRO A 46 24.31 32.17 -16.83
CA PRO A 46 24.02 33.59 -17.02
C PRO A 46 22.54 33.95 -16.93
N ARG A 47 21.63 32.99 -17.15
CA ARG A 47 20.17 33.18 -17.10
C ARG A 47 19.66 33.43 -15.68
N SER A 48 20.43 33.05 -14.64
CA SER A 48 20.04 33.25 -13.24
C SER A 48 20.08 34.72 -12.82
N LYS A 49 20.84 35.55 -13.53
CA LYS A 49 20.99 36.98 -13.23
C LYS A 49 19.69 37.74 -13.52
N GLY A 50 18.93 38.04 -12.47
CA GLY A 50 17.66 38.76 -12.57
C GLY A 50 16.45 37.87 -12.87
N ALA A 51 16.61 36.54 -12.81
CA ALA A 51 15.48 35.61 -12.88
C ALA A 51 14.56 35.77 -11.66
N ASN A 52 13.25 35.59 -11.87
CA ASN A 52 12.29 35.39 -10.81
C ASN A 52 12.29 33.90 -10.36
N LEU A 53 11.50 33.54 -9.35
CA LEU A 53 11.46 32.16 -8.84
C LEU A 53 11.10 31.12 -9.91
N GLU A 54 10.18 31.45 -10.82
CA GLU A 54 9.78 30.57 -11.94
C GLU A 54 10.92 30.39 -12.95
N GLY A 55 11.66 31.47 -13.26
CA GLY A 55 12.86 31.43 -14.07
C GLY A 55 14.00 30.62 -13.42
N LEU A 56 14.23 30.78 -12.12
CA LEU A 56 15.22 29.98 -11.39
C LEU A 56 14.83 28.50 -11.32
N ALA A 57 13.54 28.18 -11.16
CA ALA A 57 13.05 26.81 -11.23
C ALA A 57 13.30 26.18 -12.61
N THR A 58 13.04 26.94 -13.69
CA THR A 58 13.28 26.47 -15.07
C THR A 58 14.76 26.22 -15.34
N ILE A 59 15.63 27.15 -14.93
CA ILE A 59 17.10 27.03 -15.06
C ILE A 59 17.61 25.81 -14.27
N SER A 60 17.01 25.55 -13.11
CA SER A 60 17.37 24.41 -12.29
C SER A 60 16.97 23.08 -12.93
N ILE A 61 15.74 22.98 -13.46
CA ILE A 61 15.30 21.79 -14.19
C ILE A 61 16.26 21.52 -15.37
N ASP A 62 16.64 22.54 -16.13
CA ASP A 62 17.55 22.40 -17.27
C ASP A 62 18.95 21.88 -16.88
N ILE A 63 19.53 22.42 -15.78
CA ILE A 63 20.85 22.01 -15.32
C ILE A 63 20.80 20.60 -14.72
N SER A 64 19.75 20.26 -13.97
CA SER A 64 19.52 18.90 -13.47
C SER A 64 19.37 17.91 -14.61
N LEU A 65 18.54 18.21 -15.61
CA LEU A 65 18.33 17.35 -16.77
C LEU A 65 19.62 17.12 -17.55
N LYS A 66 20.44 18.17 -17.68
CA LYS A 66 21.77 18.06 -18.30
C LYS A 66 22.71 17.15 -17.50
N ASN A 67 22.73 17.29 -16.18
CA ASN A 67 23.56 16.46 -15.31
C ASN A 67 23.08 15.00 -15.32
N ALA A 68 21.78 14.74 -15.21
CA ALA A 68 21.19 13.41 -15.29
C ALA A 68 21.54 12.69 -16.61
N LYS A 69 21.34 13.37 -17.76
CA LYS A 69 21.73 12.85 -19.08
C LYS A 69 23.22 12.54 -19.16
N SER A 70 24.07 13.44 -18.66
CA SER A 70 25.52 13.22 -18.65
C SER A 70 25.93 12.04 -17.77
N THR A 71 25.27 11.81 -16.63
CA THR A 71 25.57 10.70 -15.73
C THR A 71 25.05 9.38 -16.29
N ARG A 72 23.83 9.36 -16.85
CA ARG A 72 23.28 8.22 -17.60
C ARG A 72 24.23 7.76 -18.72
N ASP A 73 24.73 8.70 -19.52
CA ASP A 73 25.65 8.38 -20.62
C ASP A 73 26.99 7.82 -20.12
N LEU A 74 27.46 8.30 -18.96
CA LEU A 74 28.62 7.74 -18.25
C LEU A 74 28.34 6.31 -17.76
N VAL A 75 27.19 6.06 -17.12
CA VAL A 75 26.80 4.72 -16.65
C VAL A 75 26.71 3.74 -17.82
N ASN A 76 26.09 4.11 -18.93
CA ASN A 76 26.02 3.29 -20.14
C ASN A 76 27.43 2.98 -20.71
N THR A 77 28.36 3.93 -20.61
CA THR A 77 29.76 3.71 -21.01
C THR A 77 30.46 2.72 -20.07
N LEU A 78 30.26 2.86 -18.76
CA LEU A 78 30.83 1.97 -17.74
C LEU A 78 30.25 0.54 -17.83
N LEU A 79 28.95 0.41 -18.11
CA LEU A 79 28.26 -0.85 -18.35
C LEU A 79 28.89 -1.63 -19.53
N LYS A 80 29.18 -0.94 -20.64
CA LYS A 80 29.84 -1.52 -21.82
C LYS A 80 31.28 -1.95 -21.55
N GLN A 81 31.98 -1.28 -20.64
CA GLN A 81 33.37 -1.56 -20.27
C GLN A 81 33.51 -2.62 -19.17
N ALA A 82 32.47 -2.86 -18.38
CA ALA A 82 32.48 -3.83 -17.29
C ALA A 82 32.62 -5.27 -17.84
N THR A 83 33.51 -6.05 -17.22
CA THR A 83 33.70 -7.48 -17.51
C THR A 83 33.18 -8.39 -16.39
N ASP A 84 33.05 -7.84 -15.17
CA ASP A 84 32.47 -8.54 -14.01
C ASP A 84 30.93 -8.57 -14.10
N PRO A 85 30.29 -9.76 -14.04
CA PRO A 85 28.83 -9.89 -14.13
C PRO A 85 28.05 -9.14 -13.05
N LYS A 86 28.55 -9.09 -11.81
CA LYS A 86 27.89 -8.35 -10.71
C LYS A 86 28.02 -6.85 -10.90
N LEU A 87 29.16 -6.40 -11.40
CA LEU A 87 29.36 -4.99 -11.72
C LEU A 87 28.47 -4.54 -12.88
N LYS A 88 28.25 -5.41 -13.89
CA LYS A 88 27.27 -5.15 -14.95
C LYS A 88 25.87 -4.97 -14.41
N THR A 89 25.36 -5.91 -13.60
CA THR A 89 24.01 -5.80 -13.00
C THR A 89 23.84 -4.51 -12.20
N ARG A 90 24.88 -4.05 -11.49
CA ARG A 90 24.81 -2.78 -10.75
C ARG A 90 24.78 -1.55 -11.66
N TYR A 91 25.57 -1.54 -12.73
CA TYR A 91 25.51 -0.46 -13.72
C TYR A 91 24.19 -0.46 -14.49
N ASP A 92 23.57 -1.63 -14.69
CA ASP A 92 22.25 -1.77 -15.30
C ASP A 92 21.18 -1.11 -14.42
N SER A 93 21.13 -1.47 -13.13
CA SER A 93 20.21 -0.85 -12.18
C SER A 93 20.47 0.66 -11.99
N CYS A 94 21.73 1.09 -12.05
CA CYS A 94 22.03 2.53 -12.06
C CYS A 94 21.59 3.22 -13.35
N LEU A 95 21.62 2.53 -14.49
CA LEU A 95 21.20 3.09 -15.76
C LEU A 95 19.69 3.31 -15.77
N GLU A 96 18.92 2.38 -15.18
CA GLU A 96 17.49 2.52 -14.91
C GLU A 96 17.22 3.77 -14.06
N ASN A 97 17.86 3.88 -12.88
CA ASN A 97 17.69 5.05 -12.01
C ASN A 97 17.95 6.38 -12.74
N TYR A 98 19.00 6.47 -13.57
CA TYR A 98 19.27 7.70 -14.33
C TYR A 98 18.41 7.87 -15.59
N ASN A 99 17.76 6.82 -16.10
CA ASN A 99 16.72 6.95 -17.13
C ASN A 99 15.45 7.55 -16.51
N ASP A 100 15.02 7.02 -15.37
CA ASP A 100 13.87 7.50 -14.60
C ASP A 100 14.05 8.97 -14.22
N ALA A 101 15.21 9.32 -13.67
CA ALA A 101 15.57 10.70 -13.36
C ALA A 101 15.49 11.63 -14.59
N VAL A 102 15.87 11.16 -15.78
CA VAL A 102 15.83 11.94 -17.02
C VAL A 102 14.40 12.13 -17.52
N ASP A 103 13.57 11.10 -17.40
CA ASP A 103 12.18 11.13 -17.82
C ASP A 103 11.35 12.04 -16.91
N ASP A 104 11.48 11.89 -15.58
CA ASP A 104 10.83 12.76 -14.59
C ASP A 104 11.23 14.24 -14.77
N LEU A 105 12.54 14.51 -14.93
CA LEU A 105 13.04 15.86 -15.21
C LEU A 105 12.53 16.42 -16.55
N GLY A 106 12.20 15.54 -17.50
CA GLY A 106 11.63 15.89 -18.80
C GLY A 106 10.19 16.42 -18.70
N GLU A 107 9.43 16.00 -17.68
CA GLU A 107 8.02 16.37 -17.48
C GLU A 107 7.83 17.63 -16.62
N LEU A 108 8.82 17.96 -15.77
CA LEU A 108 8.77 19.14 -14.89
C LEU A 108 8.44 20.47 -15.62
N PRO A 109 8.94 20.75 -16.84
CA PRO A 109 8.57 21.98 -17.55
C PRO A 109 7.08 22.09 -17.86
N SER A 110 6.37 20.99 -18.15
CA SER A 110 4.91 21.00 -18.36
C SER A 110 4.15 21.34 -17.09
N PHE A 111 4.54 20.74 -15.96
CA PHE A 111 3.93 21.01 -14.65
C PHE A 111 4.20 22.45 -14.20
N LEU A 112 5.40 22.97 -14.44
CA LEU A 112 5.73 24.37 -14.13
C LEU A 112 4.88 25.33 -14.96
N LYS A 113 4.67 25.04 -16.25
CA LYS A 113 3.86 25.85 -17.16
C LYS A 113 2.36 25.79 -16.85
N SER A 114 1.85 24.63 -16.42
CA SER A 114 0.45 24.46 -15.99
C SER A 114 0.19 24.94 -14.56
N LYS A 115 1.24 25.33 -13.83
CA LYS A 115 1.22 25.69 -12.39
C LYS A 115 0.71 24.55 -11.50
N ASP A 116 0.88 23.31 -11.97
CA ASP A 116 0.64 22.11 -11.19
C ASP A 116 1.85 21.83 -10.30
N TYR A 117 1.92 22.57 -9.20
CA TYR A 117 3.03 22.45 -8.25
C TYR A 117 3.01 21.12 -7.47
N ASP A 118 1.87 20.42 -7.44
CA ASP A 118 1.76 19.12 -6.78
C ASP A 118 2.35 18.03 -7.68
N GLY A 119 2.03 18.05 -8.99
CA GLY A 119 2.70 17.21 -10.00
C GLY A 119 4.20 17.48 -10.08
N LEU A 120 4.61 18.76 -10.08
CA LEU A 120 6.02 19.18 -10.05
C LEU A 120 6.77 18.61 -8.83
N ASN A 121 6.16 18.63 -7.64
CA ASN A 121 6.78 18.16 -6.40
C ASN A 121 6.90 16.64 -6.36
N ILE A 122 5.94 15.90 -6.92
CA ILE A 122 5.99 14.43 -6.99
C ILE A 122 7.17 13.98 -7.84
N HIS A 123 7.25 14.45 -9.09
CA HIS A 123 8.30 14.05 -10.03
C HIS A 123 9.68 14.57 -9.58
N ALA A 124 9.76 15.78 -9.02
CA ALA A 124 11.03 16.29 -8.48
C ALA A 124 11.51 15.56 -7.21
N SER A 125 10.61 14.88 -6.47
CA SER A 125 11.00 14.05 -5.33
C SER A 125 11.53 12.70 -5.78
N ALA A 126 10.94 12.09 -6.81
CA ALA A 126 11.44 10.85 -7.41
C ALA A 126 12.90 11.01 -7.91
N VAL A 127 13.17 12.08 -8.66
CA VAL A 127 14.51 12.46 -9.15
C VAL A 127 15.58 12.60 -8.05
N SER A 128 15.17 12.89 -6.81
CA SER A 128 16.07 13.07 -5.66
C SER A 128 16.56 11.73 -5.10
N ASP A 129 15.77 10.67 -5.26
CA ASP A 129 16.04 9.35 -4.70
C ASP A 129 16.86 8.47 -5.68
N ASP A 130 16.79 8.70 -6.98
CA ASP A 130 17.48 7.91 -8.02
C ASP A 130 19.02 7.85 -7.86
N PRO A 131 19.73 8.95 -7.55
CA PRO A 131 21.18 8.94 -7.45
C PRO A 131 21.67 8.26 -6.18
N SER A 132 20.91 8.39 -5.09
CA SER A 132 21.22 7.72 -3.83
C SER A 132 20.96 6.22 -3.96
N THR A 133 19.90 5.84 -4.65
CA THR A 133 19.59 4.44 -5.00
C THR A 133 20.68 3.83 -5.88
N CYS A 134 21.19 4.57 -6.87
CA CYS A 134 22.32 4.10 -7.67
C CYS A 134 23.60 3.93 -6.82
N ASP A 135 23.92 4.90 -5.96
CA ASP A 135 25.11 4.83 -5.10
C ASP A 135 25.03 3.65 -4.10
N ASP A 136 23.85 3.39 -3.54
CA ASP A 136 23.61 2.33 -2.54
C ASP A 136 23.84 0.92 -3.11
N ASN A 137 23.62 0.73 -4.41
CA ASN A 137 23.93 -0.51 -5.12
C ASN A 137 25.42 -0.88 -5.09
N PHE A 138 26.31 0.06 -4.72
CA PHE A 138 27.76 -0.16 -4.61
C PHE A 138 28.29 -0.21 -3.17
N SER A 139 27.42 -0.31 -2.17
CA SER A 139 27.78 -0.40 -0.75
C SER A 139 28.67 -1.60 -0.36
N GLY A 140 28.77 -2.63 -1.23
CA GLY A 140 29.73 -3.74 -1.12
C GLY A 140 30.57 -3.92 -2.39
N PRO A 141 31.62 -4.76 -2.42
CA PRO A 141 32.41 -5.01 -3.63
C PRO A 141 31.60 -5.76 -4.72
N PRO A 142 31.83 -5.49 -6.03
CA PRO A 142 32.76 -4.51 -6.59
C PRO A 142 32.22 -3.06 -6.51
N ALA A 143 33.04 -2.16 -5.96
CA ALA A 143 32.65 -0.77 -5.68
C ALA A 143 32.44 0.07 -6.96
N GLU A 144 31.73 1.19 -6.82
CA GLU A 144 31.48 2.14 -7.89
C GLU A 144 32.78 2.75 -8.45
N SER A 145 32.71 3.20 -9.71
CA SER A 145 33.79 4.01 -10.29
C SER A 145 33.82 5.39 -9.60
N PRO A 146 34.99 5.92 -9.23
CA PRO A 146 35.10 7.28 -8.69
C PRO A 146 34.50 8.36 -9.60
N GLN A 147 34.45 8.10 -10.92
CA GLN A 147 33.85 8.99 -11.91
C GLN A 147 32.32 9.00 -11.79
N LEU A 148 31.71 7.84 -11.54
CA LEU A 148 30.27 7.72 -11.31
C LEU A 148 29.89 8.39 -9.99
N LYS A 149 30.65 8.13 -8.91
CA LYS A 149 30.42 8.77 -7.61
C LYS A 149 30.46 10.28 -7.69
N ALA A 150 31.47 10.84 -8.34
CA ALA A 150 31.59 12.29 -8.53
C ALA A 150 30.44 12.87 -9.38
N ALA A 151 29.96 12.13 -10.38
CA ALA A 151 28.83 12.54 -11.22
C ALA A 151 27.51 12.49 -10.43
N SER A 152 27.30 11.47 -9.61
CA SER A 152 26.17 11.31 -8.70
C SER A 152 26.14 12.42 -7.64
N ASP A 153 27.27 12.68 -6.97
CA ASP A 153 27.42 13.74 -5.97
C ASP A 153 27.12 15.14 -6.54
N LYS A 154 27.52 15.37 -7.79
CA LYS A 154 27.27 16.62 -8.52
C LYS A 154 25.79 16.77 -8.87
N PHE A 155 25.12 15.69 -9.21
CA PHE A 155 23.69 15.68 -9.52
C PHE A 155 22.85 15.90 -8.24
N GLN A 156 23.14 15.15 -7.16
CA GLN A 156 22.53 15.32 -5.83
C GLN A 156 22.74 16.73 -5.26
N GLY A 157 23.91 17.35 -5.51
CA GLY A 157 24.22 18.68 -4.98
C GLY A 157 23.48 19.84 -5.66
N PHE A 158 22.76 19.57 -6.74
CA PHE A 158 22.06 20.58 -7.53
C PHE A 158 20.53 20.52 -7.38
N GLU A 159 20.01 19.83 -6.37
CA GLU A 159 18.60 19.85 -5.99
C GLU A 159 18.13 21.25 -5.56
N VAL A 160 17.81 22.09 -6.54
CA VAL A 160 17.10 23.34 -6.34
C VAL A 160 15.62 23.01 -6.24
N THR A 161 15.15 22.91 -5.00
CA THR A 161 13.79 23.27 -4.53
C THR A 161 12.64 22.99 -5.50
N CYS A 162 12.28 21.71 -5.64
CA CYS A 162 10.88 21.33 -5.86
C CYS A 162 10.42 20.22 -4.92
N SER A 163 11.29 19.65 -4.07
CA SER A 163 11.01 18.49 -3.20
C SER A 163 11.21 18.73 -1.70
N SER A 164 11.62 19.93 -1.24
CA SER A 164 11.64 20.28 0.19
C SER A 164 10.38 21.05 0.60
N PRO A 165 9.97 21.06 1.90
CA PRO A 165 8.72 21.68 2.40
C PRO A 165 8.60 23.20 2.23
N GLY A 166 9.45 23.81 1.38
CA GLY A 166 9.54 25.22 1.02
C GLY A 166 8.80 25.62 -0.26
N ALA A 167 7.90 24.82 -0.80
CA ALA A 167 6.98 25.23 -1.89
C ALA A 167 6.02 26.39 -1.50
N ALA A 168 6.16 26.95 -0.29
CA ALA A 168 5.58 28.22 0.09
C ALA A 168 6.18 29.43 -0.68
N SER A 169 7.38 29.32 -1.25
CA SER A 169 7.96 30.44 -2.03
C SER A 169 7.27 30.67 -3.38
N CYS A 170 6.75 29.64 -4.05
CA CYS A 170 5.95 29.81 -5.28
C CYS A 170 4.50 30.22 -4.99
N LYS A 171 3.98 29.96 -3.77
CA LYS A 171 2.61 30.31 -3.38
C LYS A 171 2.45 31.70 -2.71
N ASN A 172 3.48 32.27 -2.07
CA ASN A 172 3.30 33.44 -1.19
C ASN A 172 3.64 34.83 -1.77
N ALA A 173 4.06 34.98 -3.02
CA ALA A 173 4.48 36.29 -3.55
C ALA A 173 3.33 37.24 -3.99
N VAL A 174 2.06 36.86 -3.88
CA VAL A 174 0.91 37.69 -4.33
C VAL A 174 0.12 38.33 -3.17
N TYR A 175 0.40 38.00 -1.91
CA TYR A 175 -0.30 38.63 -0.77
C TYR A 175 0.63 39.18 0.30
N LYS A 176 0.65 40.52 0.34
CA LYS A 176 1.00 41.43 1.45
C LYS A 176 2.46 41.68 1.82
N VAL A 177 2.86 42.88 1.40
CA VAL A 177 3.63 43.89 2.13
C VAL A 177 3.09 44.07 3.57
N ASP A 178 3.99 44.42 4.49
CA ASP A 178 3.83 44.80 5.91
C ASP A 178 3.89 43.68 6.97
N ALA A 179 5.08 43.53 7.58
CA ALA A 179 5.29 43.87 9.00
C ALA A 179 6.75 43.59 9.40
N MET A 180 7.52 44.66 9.52
CA MET A 180 8.89 44.66 10.05
C MET A 180 8.84 45.07 11.54
N LYS A 181 9.43 44.27 12.44
CA LYS A 181 10.33 44.68 13.55
C LYS A 181 10.41 43.64 14.69
N VAL A 182 11.55 43.70 15.38
CA VAL A 182 11.94 43.09 16.66
C VAL A 182 12.67 41.74 16.55
N PHE A 183 14.00 41.78 16.49
CA PHE A 183 14.92 40.99 17.33
C PHE A 183 16.37 41.49 17.13
N VAL A 184 16.76 42.48 17.92
CA VAL A 184 18.17 42.82 18.22
C VAL A 184 18.28 42.71 19.74
N ILE A 185 19.45 42.24 20.21
CA ILE A 185 19.83 41.93 21.59
C ILE A 185 19.72 40.43 21.89
N LEU A 186 20.81 39.69 21.59
CA LEU A 186 21.41 38.62 22.42
C LEU A 186 22.65 38.05 21.72
N LEU A 187 23.58 38.94 21.32
CA LEU A 187 24.81 38.59 20.60
C LEU A 187 26.14 38.94 21.32
N PRO A 188 26.23 39.02 22.67
CA PRO A 188 27.56 39.02 23.30
C PRO A 188 27.77 38.02 24.46
N ILE A 189 27.07 36.87 24.50
CA ILE A 189 27.33 35.83 25.53
C ILE A 189 28.06 34.59 24.97
N LEU A 190 28.06 34.39 23.65
CA LEU A 190 28.64 33.19 23.02
C LEU A 190 30.12 33.31 22.61
N TRP A 191 30.89 34.15 23.30
CA TRP A 191 32.34 34.31 23.06
C TRP A 191 33.22 33.95 24.27
N VAL A 192 32.62 33.42 25.36
CA VAL A 192 33.37 33.10 26.60
C VAL A 192 33.58 31.60 26.83
N LEU A 193 33.05 30.69 26.00
CA LEU A 193 33.13 29.24 26.25
C LEU A 193 34.01 28.43 25.28
N VAL A 194 34.86 29.06 24.46
CA VAL A 194 35.80 28.35 23.55
C VAL A 194 37.23 28.33 24.10
N ALA A 195 37.40 28.31 25.41
CA ALA A 195 38.71 28.09 26.03
C ALA A 195 38.57 27.10 27.17
N LEU A 196 38.79 25.80 26.89
CA LEU A 196 39.47 24.82 27.74
C LEU A 196 39.55 23.45 27.03
N GLN A 197 40.73 23.22 26.45
CA GLN A 197 41.55 21.99 26.32
C GLN A 197 40.89 20.60 26.22
N GLY A 198 41.40 19.84 25.26
CA GLY A 198 41.11 18.41 25.08
C GLY A 198 41.88 17.46 26.00
N VAL A 199 41.39 16.23 26.07
CA VAL A 199 42.08 15.01 26.51
C VAL A 199 41.51 13.84 25.69
N ALA A 200 42.37 12.96 25.19
CA ALA A 200 41.99 11.70 24.57
C ALA A 200 42.10 10.55 25.59
N SER A 201 41.10 9.66 25.67
CA SER A 201 41.26 8.21 25.92
C SER A 201 39.94 7.45 25.70
N HIS A 202 40.08 6.14 25.45
CA HIS A 202 39.09 5.12 25.07
C HIS A 202 37.78 4.97 25.88
N GLU A 203 36.85 4.27 25.19
CA GLU A 203 35.69 3.48 25.65
C GLU A 203 34.41 4.21 26.12
N ASP A 204 33.28 3.66 25.65
CA ASP A 204 31.87 4.03 25.82
C ASP A 204 31.38 5.35 25.18
N HIS A 205 30.53 5.20 24.15
CA HIS A 205 29.79 6.29 23.53
C HIS A 205 28.84 6.94 24.56
N PRO A 206 28.97 8.24 24.88
CA PRO A 206 28.27 8.89 25.99
C PRO A 206 26.75 9.01 25.82
N LEU A 207 26.22 8.70 24.64
CA LEU A 207 24.77 8.62 24.39
C LEU A 207 24.14 7.29 24.84
N ALA A 208 24.93 6.24 25.11
CA ALA A 208 24.41 4.93 25.56
C ALA A 208 23.93 4.91 27.02
N ARG A 209 24.27 5.93 27.83
CA ARG A 209 23.85 6.05 29.24
C ARG A 209 22.75 7.06 29.48
N ILE A 210 22.27 7.76 28.44
CA ILE A 210 21.10 8.62 28.59
C ILE A 210 19.86 7.74 28.48
N ALA A 211 19.20 7.57 29.62
CA ALA A 211 17.81 7.14 29.69
C ALA A 211 16.94 8.11 28.87
N VAL A 212 16.78 7.86 27.55
CA VAL A 212 15.98 8.71 26.64
C VAL A 212 14.54 8.89 27.16
N HIS A 213 14.03 7.93 27.93
CA HIS A 213 12.74 8.03 28.63
C HIS A 213 12.66 9.18 29.67
N LYS A 214 13.80 9.65 30.20
CA LYS A 214 13.87 10.77 31.16
C LYS A 214 14.10 12.13 30.51
N ALA A 215 14.35 12.20 29.20
CA ALA A 215 14.52 13.46 28.47
C ALA A 215 13.22 13.94 27.79
N ILE A 216 12.05 13.44 28.21
CA ILE A 216 10.73 13.87 27.71
C ILE A 216 10.16 14.94 28.64
N ALA A 217 10.79 16.10 28.71
CA ALA A 217 10.15 17.29 29.26
C ALA A 217 10.92 18.55 28.85
N ALA A 218 10.15 19.58 28.50
CA ALA A 218 10.56 20.97 28.31
C ALA A 218 11.22 21.31 26.97
N LEU A 219 10.40 21.86 26.05
CA LEU A 219 10.79 23.00 25.20
C LEU A 219 9.56 23.80 24.72
N ASP A 220 8.35 23.20 24.66
CA ASP A 220 7.08 23.96 24.59
C ASP A 220 6.05 23.47 25.64
N ALA A 221 5.88 24.25 26.71
CA ALA A 221 4.87 23.98 27.75
C ALA A 221 3.42 24.14 27.23
N ARG A 222 3.21 24.83 26.11
CA ARG A 222 1.88 25.11 25.55
C ARG A 222 1.44 24.10 24.50
N ALA A 223 2.30 23.19 24.08
CA ALA A 223 1.92 22.13 23.15
C ALA A 223 1.05 21.07 23.84
N TYR A 224 -0.09 20.72 23.23
CA TYR A 224 -1.03 19.73 23.76
C TYR A 224 -1.77 18.99 22.64
N ILE A 225 -2.29 17.81 22.96
CA ILE A 225 -3.27 17.07 22.16
C ILE A 225 -4.29 16.43 23.12
N LYS A 226 -5.56 16.48 22.78
CA LYS A 226 -6.70 15.95 23.55
C LYS A 226 -7.68 15.29 22.59
N ALA A 227 -8.30 14.20 23.01
CA ALA A 227 -9.27 13.46 22.22
C ALA A 227 -10.62 13.39 22.95
N SER A 228 -11.71 13.69 22.24
CA SER A 228 -13.07 13.63 22.78
C SER A 228 -14.06 13.02 21.77
N PRO A 229 -15.06 12.24 22.23
CA PRO A 229 -15.27 11.78 23.61
C PRO A 229 -14.23 10.72 24.04
N SER A 230 -14.10 10.47 25.34
CA SER A 230 -13.15 9.48 25.89
C SER A 230 -13.67 8.04 25.87
N ILE A 231 -14.99 7.87 25.74
CA ILE A 231 -15.66 6.56 25.63
C ILE A 231 -16.47 6.55 24.34
N LEU A 232 -16.24 5.54 23.50
CA LEU A 232 -16.93 5.31 22.23
C LEU A 232 -17.88 4.12 22.34
N GLY A 233 -18.83 3.99 21.42
CA GLY A 233 -19.71 2.82 21.30
C GLY A 233 -20.77 2.71 22.38
N SER A 234 -21.06 3.80 23.10
CA SER A 234 -22.06 3.80 24.18
C SER A 234 -23.47 3.45 23.68
N ASN A 235 -23.74 3.66 22.40
CA ASN A 235 -24.99 3.32 21.73
C ASN A 235 -24.96 1.95 21.04
N GLY A 236 -23.94 1.12 21.29
CA GLY A 236 -23.71 -0.15 20.58
C GLY A 236 -23.12 0.02 19.18
N LEU A 237 -22.58 1.21 18.88
CA LEU A 237 -21.86 1.48 17.63
C LEU A 237 -20.42 0.95 17.71
N ASN A 238 -19.94 0.41 16.60
CA ASN A 238 -18.60 -0.17 16.48
C ASN A 238 -17.63 0.72 15.69
N ARG A 239 -18.10 1.91 15.29
CA ARG A 239 -17.35 2.95 14.62
C ARG A 239 -17.93 4.30 15.04
N GLU A 240 -17.08 5.18 15.56
CA GLU A 240 -17.50 6.52 15.99
C GLU A 240 -16.49 7.59 15.56
N TRP A 241 -16.97 8.83 15.48
CA TRP A 241 -16.15 9.99 15.20
C TRP A 241 -15.57 10.55 16.49
N ILE A 242 -14.26 10.74 16.51
CA ILE A 242 -13.56 11.48 17.55
C ILE A 242 -13.17 12.86 17.06
N THR A 243 -13.05 13.78 18.01
CA THR A 243 -12.53 15.13 17.81
C THR A 243 -11.20 15.22 18.54
N LEU A 244 -10.13 15.50 17.78
CA LEU A 244 -8.79 15.74 18.29
C LEU A 244 -8.55 17.25 18.36
N GLU A 245 -8.41 17.79 19.56
CA GLU A 245 -8.00 19.16 19.78
C GLU A 245 -6.50 19.19 20.10
N TYR A 246 -5.73 19.96 19.32
CA TYR A 246 -4.30 20.12 19.56
C TYR A 246 -3.84 21.56 19.35
N GLY A 247 -2.70 21.91 19.94
CA GLY A 247 -2.08 23.22 19.83
C GLY A 247 -0.58 23.12 19.99
N THR A 248 0.14 24.05 19.35
CA THR A 248 1.59 24.23 19.46
C THR A 248 1.91 25.71 19.32
N SER A 249 2.98 26.20 19.96
CA SER A 249 3.44 27.56 19.74
C SER A 249 4.33 27.72 18.51
N ILE A 250 4.78 26.63 17.90
CA ILE A 250 5.64 26.61 16.70
C ILE A 250 5.12 25.53 15.73
N PRO A 251 4.08 25.81 14.92
CA PRO A 251 3.55 24.84 13.96
C PRO A 251 4.48 24.65 12.76
N SER A 252 4.66 23.40 12.31
CA SER A 252 5.34 23.04 11.05
C SER A 252 4.38 22.34 10.08
N ASN A 253 4.68 22.42 8.78
CA ASN A 253 3.97 21.67 7.74
C ASN A 253 4.21 20.16 7.87
N ASP A 254 5.32 19.77 8.50
CA ASP A 254 5.72 18.38 8.70
C ASP A 254 5.16 17.78 10.01
N ASP A 255 4.37 18.55 10.76
CA ASP A 255 3.71 18.05 11.96
C ASP A 255 2.71 16.94 11.61
N TRP A 256 2.69 15.87 12.40
CA TRP A 256 1.78 14.76 12.19
C TRP A 256 1.23 14.19 13.49
N VAL A 257 0.04 13.59 13.38
CA VAL A 257 -0.62 12.86 14.45
C VAL A 257 -0.62 11.37 14.14
N GLY A 258 -0.01 10.57 15.00
CA GLY A 258 -0.09 9.12 14.94
C GLY A 258 -1.21 8.58 15.81
N VAL A 259 -1.96 7.62 15.28
CA VAL A 259 -3.01 6.88 15.99
C VAL A 259 -2.44 5.54 16.44
N PHE A 260 -2.46 5.21 17.73
CA PHE A 260 -1.87 3.98 18.25
C PHE A 260 -2.91 3.12 18.98
N SER A 261 -2.94 1.83 18.68
CA SER A 261 -3.69 0.81 19.41
C SER A 261 -2.82 -0.44 19.60
N PRO A 262 -2.44 -0.84 20.81
CA PRO A 262 -2.93 -0.36 22.11
C PRO A 262 -2.47 1.07 22.43
N GLY A 263 -3.20 1.73 23.35
CA GLY A 263 -2.87 3.09 23.79
C GLY A 263 -1.54 3.21 24.56
N ASN A 264 -1.03 2.09 25.07
CA ASN A 264 0.30 1.98 25.68
C ASN A 264 1.33 1.51 24.64
N PHE A 265 1.91 2.46 23.91
CA PHE A 265 2.85 2.20 22.81
C PHE A 265 4.25 2.74 23.10
N SER A 266 5.26 2.19 22.43
CA SER A 266 6.63 2.71 22.46
C SER A 266 6.83 3.74 21.35
N ALA A 267 7.13 4.98 21.74
CA ALA A 267 7.54 6.04 20.82
C ALA A 267 9.06 6.03 20.53
N ALA A 268 9.78 4.98 20.97
CA ALA A 268 11.20 4.84 20.67
C ALA A 268 11.42 4.59 19.18
N THR A 269 12.54 5.08 18.67
CA THR A 269 13.00 4.75 17.32
C THR A 269 13.56 3.33 17.33
N CYS A 270 13.15 2.53 16.35
CA CYS A 270 13.74 1.22 16.08
C CYS A 270 14.41 1.30 14.71
N ASP A 271 15.67 0.87 14.62
CA ASP A 271 16.40 0.89 13.35
C ASP A 271 15.68 0.03 12.30
N PRO A 272 15.45 0.55 11.09
CA PRO A 272 14.87 -0.24 10.03
C PRO A 272 15.85 -1.34 9.59
N GLU A 273 15.43 -2.61 9.66
CA GLU A 273 16.22 -3.75 9.15
C GLU A 273 16.00 -3.98 7.63
N TYR A 274 15.15 -3.18 6.99
CA TYR A 274 14.81 -3.17 5.57
C TYR A 274 14.30 -1.77 5.17
N THR A 275 14.17 -1.47 3.87
CA THR A 275 13.52 -0.24 3.35
C THR A 275 12.08 -0.16 3.84
N MET A 276 11.89 0.38 5.05
CA MET A 276 10.59 0.61 5.66
C MET A 276 10.08 2.01 5.36
N VAL A 277 8.77 2.11 5.21
CA VAL A 277 8.06 3.38 5.14
C VAL A 277 8.11 4.06 6.51
N THR A 278 8.54 5.33 6.55
CA THR A 278 8.55 6.14 7.77
C THR A 278 7.12 6.31 8.35
N PRO A 279 6.95 6.44 9.68
CA PRO A 279 7.95 6.65 10.73
C PRO A 279 8.51 5.36 11.36
N PHE A 280 9.82 5.35 11.66
CA PHE A 280 10.55 4.22 12.27
C PHE A 280 10.32 4.10 13.79
N LEU A 281 9.08 3.81 14.20
CA LEU A 281 8.72 3.61 15.59
C LEU A 281 8.71 2.13 15.97
N CYS A 282 9.17 1.81 17.17
CA CYS A 282 9.13 0.44 17.70
C CYS A 282 7.71 -0.12 17.88
N THR A 283 6.71 0.77 17.96
CA THR A 283 5.31 0.41 17.75
C THR A 283 4.83 1.13 16.50
N ALA A 284 4.45 0.41 15.46
CA ALA A 284 3.84 1.04 14.29
C ALA A 284 2.57 1.81 14.70
N PRO A 285 2.27 2.98 14.12
CA PRO A 285 0.95 3.60 14.23
C PRO A 285 -0.08 2.84 13.39
N ILE A 286 -1.35 2.85 13.80
CA ILE A 286 -2.49 2.35 13.02
C ILE A 286 -2.66 3.21 11.77
N LYS A 287 -2.60 4.53 11.95
CA LYS A 287 -2.70 5.56 10.91
C LYS A 287 -1.83 6.76 11.29
N VAL A 288 -1.31 7.44 10.28
CA VAL A 288 -0.61 8.74 10.43
C VAL A 288 -1.40 9.80 9.67
N LEU A 289 -1.73 10.89 10.36
CA LEU A 289 -2.45 12.03 9.81
C LEU A 289 -1.48 13.21 9.71
N SER A 290 -1.19 13.65 8.49
CA SER A 290 -0.49 14.93 8.29
C SER A 290 -1.40 16.09 8.67
N ILE A 291 -0.90 17.00 9.50
CA ILE A 291 -1.67 18.14 10.02
C ILE A 291 -2.01 19.15 8.92
N CYS A 292 -1.24 19.21 7.83
CA CYS A 292 -1.47 20.16 6.75
C CYS A 292 -2.67 19.79 5.84
N LYS A 293 -3.06 18.50 5.75
CA LYS A 293 -4.12 18.04 4.84
C LYS A 293 -5.56 18.35 5.30
N SER A 294 -5.81 18.62 6.59
CA SER A 294 -7.18 18.88 7.09
C SER A 294 -7.61 20.36 7.09
N LEU A 295 -6.80 21.25 6.52
CA LEU A 295 -6.84 22.69 6.78
C LEU A 295 -7.53 23.53 5.70
N GLN A 296 -8.48 22.94 4.96
CA GLN A 296 -9.29 23.70 3.99
C GLN A 296 -10.61 24.25 4.55
N SER A 297 -11.01 23.87 5.77
CA SER A 297 -12.20 24.45 6.38
C SER A 297 -12.15 24.38 7.91
N GLN A 298 -11.57 25.39 8.57
CA GLN A 298 -12.15 26.05 9.77
C GLN A 298 -11.15 27.02 10.43
N LEU A 299 -11.42 28.30 10.21
CA LEU A 299 -11.32 29.43 11.15
C LEU A 299 -10.02 29.63 11.95
N GLN A 300 -9.24 30.61 11.50
CA GLN A 300 -8.46 31.50 12.35
C GLN A 300 -9.35 32.13 13.45
N LYS A 301 -9.04 31.86 14.72
CA LYS A 301 -8.93 32.91 15.76
C LYS A 301 -8.42 32.50 17.14
N ASP A 302 -8.19 31.23 17.42
CA ASP A 302 -7.48 30.81 18.63
C ASP A 302 -6.43 29.75 18.26
N ARG A 303 -5.38 29.59 19.07
CA ARG A 303 -4.29 28.60 18.86
C ARG A 303 -4.75 27.14 19.05
N LYS A 304 -6.02 26.84 18.75
CA LYS A 304 -6.69 25.55 18.88
C LYS A 304 -6.96 25.01 17.49
N ARG A 305 -6.51 23.80 17.20
CA ARG A 305 -6.77 23.09 15.94
C ARG A 305 -7.58 21.84 16.21
N ILE A 306 -8.52 21.53 15.33
CA ILE A 306 -9.45 20.41 15.47
C ILE A 306 -9.31 19.46 14.27
N ILE A 307 -9.09 18.16 14.52
CA ILE A 307 -9.19 17.10 13.51
C ILE A 307 -10.34 16.18 13.90
N LYS A 308 -11.18 15.80 12.93
CA LYS A 308 -12.15 14.71 13.11
C LYS A 308 -11.61 13.44 12.48
N ALA A 309 -11.61 12.35 13.22
CA ALA A 309 -11.19 11.04 12.73
C ALA A 309 -12.25 9.98 13.07
N SER A 310 -12.51 9.06 12.14
CA SER A 310 -13.36 7.90 12.40
C SER A 310 -12.50 6.76 12.92
N ILE A 311 -12.96 6.13 14.00
CA ILE A 311 -12.19 5.18 14.78
C ILE A 311 -13.02 3.91 15.01
N ASP A 312 -12.35 2.76 14.91
CA ASP A 312 -12.91 1.43 15.06
C ASP A 312 -12.02 0.48 15.87
N GLN A 313 -10.93 0.99 16.47
CA GLN A 313 -10.01 0.20 17.29
C GLN A 313 -10.39 0.24 18.78
N PRO A 314 -10.16 -0.86 19.53
CA PRO A 314 -10.69 -1.04 20.89
C PRO A 314 -10.22 0.00 21.90
N GLU A 315 -8.93 0.33 21.90
CA GLU A 315 -8.31 1.33 22.77
C GLU A 315 -7.25 2.10 22.00
N ILE A 316 -7.30 3.43 22.05
CA ILE A 316 -6.43 4.31 21.28
C ILE A 316 -5.81 5.42 22.11
N ARG A 317 -4.59 5.76 21.74
CA ARG A 317 -3.92 6.99 22.15
C ARG A 317 -3.29 7.70 20.97
N PHE A 318 -3.28 9.03 20.99
CA PHE A 318 -2.73 9.86 19.93
C PHE A 318 -1.36 10.40 20.32
N LEU A 319 -0.44 10.32 19.37
CA LEU A 319 0.89 10.93 19.43
C LEU A 319 0.89 12.17 18.53
N LEU A 320 1.26 13.32 19.06
CA LEU A 320 1.60 14.49 18.26
C LEU A 320 3.11 14.66 18.25
N ARG A 321 3.71 14.67 17.05
CA ARG A 321 5.16 14.85 16.85
C ARG A 321 5.43 16.13 16.07
N PHE A 322 6.36 16.93 16.58
CA PHE A 322 6.89 18.14 15.93
C PHE A 322 8.26 17.85 15.32
N VAL A 323 8.53 18.39 14.12
CA VAL A 323 9.75 18.06 13.36
C VAL A 323 11.01 18.75 13.88
N PHE A 324 10.87 19.86 14.59
CA PHE A 324 11.99 20.48 15.28
C PHE A 324 11.93 20.21 16.78
N TRP A 325 12.96 19.52 17.28
CA TRP A 325 13.07 18.94 18.63
C TRP A 325 12.09 17.79 18.80
N TRP A 326 12.52 16.63 19.29
CA TRP A 326 11.71 15.40 19.46
C TRP A 326 10.56 15.54 20.49
N ILE A 327 9.79 16.62 20.43
CA ILE A 327 8.68 16.94 21.31
C ILE A 327 7.51 16.06 20.91
N VAL A 328 7.24 15.12 21.80
CA VAL A 328 6.10 14.21 21.74
C VAL A 328 5.06 14.69 22.75
N LYS A 329 3.83 14.91 22.31
CA LYS A 329 2.67 15.07 23.21
C LYS A 329 1.71 13.91 23.02
N LEU A 330 1.16 13.44 24.14
CA LEU A 330 0.25 12.30 24.19
C LEU A 330 -1.14 12.76 24.63
N SER A 331 -2.17 12.25 23.97
CA SER A 331 -3.54 12.50 24.38
C SER A 331 -3.93 11.69 25.62
N ASN A 332 -5.11 11.98 26.16
CA ASN A 332 -5.86 11.02 26.95
C ASN A 332 -6.15 9.75 26.12
N THR A 333 -6.31 8.62 26.79
CA THR A 333 -6.79 7.38 26.18
C THR A 333 -8.26 7.53 25.79
N VAL A 334 -8.63 6.94 24.65
CA VAL A 334 -10.00 6.78 24.18
C VAL A 334 -10.25 5.29 24.00
N ALA A 335 -11.37 4.76 24.48
CA ALA A 335 -11.70 3.35 24.35
C ALA A 335 -13.18 3.14 24.01
N PHE A 336 -13.50 2.04 23.33
CA PHE A 336 -14.89 1.60 23.21
C PHE A 336 -15.40 1.09 24.55
N ALA A 337 -16.70 1.28 24.82
CA ALA A 337 -17.36 0.80 26.02
C ALA A 337 -17.21 -0.72 26.21
N ASN A 338 -17.15 -1.46 25.10
CA ASN A 338 -16.72 -2.85 25.07
C ASN A 338 -15.65 -3.06 23.99
N PRO A 339 -14.35 -3.05 24.35
CA PRO A 339 -13.27 -3.27 23.39
C PRO A 339 -13.25 -4.71 22.83
N ASN A 340 -13.89 -5.66 23.51
CA ASN A 340 -13.87 -7.08 23.14
C ASN A 340 -15.09 -7.49 22.31
N ALA A 341 -15.94 -6.54 21.89
CA ALA A 341 -17.17 -6.82 21.18
C ALA A 341 -16.93 -7.70 19.92
N PRO A 342 -17.88 -8.55 19.53
CA PRO A 342 -17.81 -9.30 18.27
C PRO A 342 -18.07 -8.37 17.08
N LEU A 343 -17.07 -8.20 16.20
CA LEU A 343 -17.05 -7.23 15.11
C LEU A 343 -16.73 -7.85 13.75
N TYR A 344 -17.09 -7.12 12.69
CA TYR A 344 -16.69 -7.35 11.30
C TYR A 344 -16.96 -8.76 10.79
N PRO A 345 -18.24 -9.21 10.83
CA PRO A 345 -18.59 -10.50 10.26
C PRO A 345 -18.36 -10.51 8.76
N ARG A 346 -17.82 -11.63 8.28
CA ARG A 346 -17.53 -11.89 6.89
C ARG A 346 -18.04 -13.28 6.52
N LEU A 347 -18.91 -13.30 5.52
CA LEU A 347 -19.52 -14.49 4.98
C LEU A 347 -18.60 -15.12 3.94
N ALA A 348 -18.54 -16.44 3.93
CA ALA A 348 -17.92 -17.21 2.87
C ALA A 348 -18.70 -18.51 2.65
N GLN A 349 -18.76 -18.98 1.41
CA GLN A 349 -19.40 -20.24 1.09
C GLN A 349 -18.67 -21.40 1.79
N GLY A 350 -19.46 -22.33 2.34
CA GLY A 350 -18.96 -23.51 3.03
C GLY A 350 -18.49 -24.61 2.08
N LYS A 351 -18.28 -25.81 2.63
CA LYS A 351 -17.85 -26.97 1.82
C LYS A 351 -18.94 -27.52 0.90
N THR A 352 -20.20 -27.16 1.16
CA THR A 352 -21.36 -27.55 0.35
C THR A 352 -22.19 -26.32 -0.02
N TRP A 353 -22.96 -26.42 -1.10
CA TRP A 353 -23.76 -25.30 -1.62
C TRP A 353 -24.78 -24.74 -0.62
N ASN A 354 -25.26 -25.56 0.32
CA ASN A 354 -26.23 -25.23 1.35
C ASN A 354 -25.58 -24.91 2.71
N GLU A 355 -24.30 -24.56 2.71
CA GLU A 355 -23.54 -24.14 3.88
C GLU A 355 -22.99 -22.72 3.68
N MET A 356 -23.22 -21.85 4.67
CA MET A 356 -22.60 -20.53 4.76
C MET A 356 -21.77 -20.46 6.03
N THR A 357 -20.59 -19.89 5.95
CA THR A 357 -19.77 -19.61 7.14
C THR A 357 -19.94 -18.15 7.54
N VAL A 358 -19.93 -17.90 8.85
CA VAL A 358 -19.84 -16.56 9.43
C VAL A 358 -18.53 -16.52 10.21
N THR A 359 -17.55 -15.77 9.71
CA THR A 359 -16.29 -15.53 10.43
C THR A 359 -16.30 -14.13 11.02
N TRP A 360 -15.83 -13.92 12.25
CA TRP A 360 -15.76 -12.61 12.89
C TRP A 360 -14.60 -12.52 13.88
N THR A 361 -14.28 -11.32 14.33
CA THR A 361 -13.20 -11.08 15.31
C THR A 361 -13.77 -10.58 16.62
N SER A 362 -13.21 -11.02 17.76
CA SER A 362 -13.54 -10.47 19.08
C SER A 362 -12.33 -10.48 20.02
N GLY A 363 -12.47 -9.85 21.19
CA GLY A 363 -11.47 -9.88 22.25
C GLY A 363 -11.67 -10.99 23.27
N TYR A 364 -12.61 -11.93 23.06
CA TYR A 364 -12.92 -13.00 24.01
C TYR A 364 -12.27 -14.31 23.60
N ALA A 365 -11.44 -14.86 24.49
CA ALA A 365 -10.93 -16.21 24.38
C ALA A 365 -12.02 -17.25 24.74
N ILE A 366 -11.84 -18.50 24.31
CA ILE A 366 -12.81 -19.59 24.58
C ILE A 366 -12.99 -19.92 26.07
N ASN A 367 -12.01 -19.60 26.91
CA ASN A 367 -12.10 -19.75 28.36
C ASN A 367 -12.83 -18.58 29.05
N GLU A 368 -13.03 -17.46 28.34
CA GLU A 368 -13.75 -16.28 28.85
C GLU A 368 -15.21 -16.26 28.39
N ALA A 369 -15.47 -16.69 27.15
CA ALA A 369 -16.80 -16.80 26.59
C ALA A 369 -16.88 -17.92 25.53
N GLU A 370 -18.04 -18.57 25.48
CA GLU A 370 -18.38 -19.54 24.43
C GLU A 370 -18.95 -18.78 23.21
N PRO A 371 -18.27 -18.79 22.04
CA PRO A 371 -18.71 -18.07 20.85
C PRO A 371 -19.71 -18.89 20.02
N PHE A 372 -20.76 -18.24 19.53
CA PHE A 372 -21.78 -18.86 18.70
C PHE A 372 -22.46 -17.84 17.78
N VAL A 373 -23.20 -18.34 16.79
CA VAL A 373 -24.09 -17.52 15.95
C VAL A 373 -25.52 -17.94 16.21
N GLU A 374 -26.40 -16.98 16.51
CA GLU A 374 -27.84 -17.18 16.53
C GLU A 374 -28.42 -16.75 15.17
N TRP A 375 -29.14 -17.64 14.49
CA TRP A 375 -29.55 -17.41 13.11
C TRP A 375 -30.78 -18.23 12.72
N GLY A 376 -31.43 -17.83 11.62
CA GLY A 376 -32.58 -18.54 11.06
C GLY A 376 -33.23 -17.76 9.92
N PRO A 377 -34.24 -18.33 9.24
CA PRO A 377 -35.01 -17.61 8.23
C PRO A 377 -35.53 -16.28 8.77
N GLN A 378 -35.56 -15.24 7.94
CA GLN A 378 -36.09 -13.94 8.35
C GLN A 378 -37.55 -14.07 8.79
N GLY A 379 -37.84 -13.70 10.05
CA GLY A 379 -39.17 -13.85 10.66
C GLY A 379 -39.51 -15.27 11.12
N GLY A 380 -38.59 -16.22 10.97
CA GLY A 380 -38.72 -17.61 11.40
C GLY A 380 -38.03 -17.93 12.72
N GLN A 381 -38.09 -19.22 13.11
CA GLN A 381 -37.41 -19.72 14.31
C GLN A 381 -35.89 -19.56 14.18
N GLN A 382 -35.27 -19.04 15.24
CA GLN A 382 -33.83 -18.92 15.32
C GLN A 382 -33.24 -20.15 16.04
N THR A 383 -32.08 -20.61 15.56
CA THR A 383 -31.26 -21.65 16.16
C THR A 383 -29.87 -21.11 16.48
N ARG A 384 -29.04 -21.89 17.18
CA ARG A 384 -27.66 -21.52 17.50
C ARG A 384 -26.68 -22.52 16.91
N SER A 385 -25.66 -22.01 16.23
CA SER A 385 -24.52 -22.79 15.75
C SER A 385 -23.27 -22.41 16.57
N PRO A 386 -22.47 -23.37 17.05
CA PRO A 386 -21.21 -23.07 17.73
C PRO A 386 -20.20 -22.48 16.73
N ALA A 387 -19.12 -21.90 17.25
CA ALA A 387 -18.01 -21.43 16.43
C ALA A 387 -16.66 -22.02 16.87
N GLY A 388 -15.88 -22.47 15.89
CA GLY A 388 -14.46 -22.75 16.10
C GLY A 388 -13.71 -21.44 16.30
N THR A 389 -12.69 -21.42 17.16
CA THR A 389 -11.91 -20.21 17.44
C THR A 389 -10.45 -20.45 17.13
N LEU A 390 -9.87 -19.55 16.35
CA LEU A 390 -8.46 -19.51 15.98
C LEU A 390 -7.85 -18.17 16.39
N THR A 391 -6.54 -18.16 16.58
CA THR A 391 -5.72 -16.96 16.71
C THR A 391 -4.31 -17.32 16.29
N PHE A 392 -3.46 -16.32 16.10
CA PHE A 392 -2.04 -16.49 15.88
C PHE A 392 -1.28 -15.53 16.78
N ASP A 393 -0.07 -15.90 17.15
CA ASP A 393 0.80 -15.07 17.95
C ASP A 393 1.98 -14.53 17.14
N ARG A 394 2.79 -13.68 17.76
CA ARG A 394 3.98 -13.10 17.13
C ARG A 394 4.92 -14.18 16.60
N SER A 395 5.01 -15.32 17.29
CA SER A 395 5.93 -16.40 16.95
C SER A 395 5.48 -17.22 15.75
N SER A 396 4.19 -17.15 15.41
CA SER A 396 3.58 -17.79 14.25
C SER A 396 4.01 -17.13 12.93
N LEU A 397 4.44 -15.87 12.97
CA LEU A 397 4.85 -15.10 11.78
C LEU A 397 6.30 -15.39 11.39
N CYS A 398 6.60 -15.29 10.10
CA CYS A 398 7.95 -15.42 9.57
C CYS A 398 8.81 -14.16 9.84
N GLY A 399 10.09 -14.22 9.48
CA GLY A 399 11.04 -13.13 9.74
C GLY A 399 11.58 -13.09 11.16
N GLY A 400 11.67 -14.26 11.82
CA GLY A 400 12.34 -14.46 13.11
C GLY A 400 13.63 -15.27 12.97
N TYR A 401 14.52 -15.20 13.95
CA TYR A 401 15.76 -16.00 13.97
C TYR A 401 15.47 -17.50 13.89
N SER A 402 15.94 -18.17 12.84
CA SER A 402 16.27 -19.59 12.94
C SER A 402 17.75 -19.69 13.32
N PHE A 403 18.04 -20.21 14.52
CA PHE A 403 19.35 -20.76 14.79
C PHE A 403 19.37 -22.16 14.15
N PRO A 404 20.25 -22.45 13.19
CA PRO A 404 20.38 -23.83 12.73
C PRO A 404 20.78 -24.69 13.92
N SER A 405 20.02 -25.76 14.15
CA SER A 405 20.42 -26.82 15.07
C SER A 405 21.74 -27.39 14.58
N CYS A 406 22.80 -27.14 15.35
CA CYS A 406 24.15 -27.71 15.24
C CYS A 406 24.89 -27.62 13.89
N CYS A 407 26.03 -26.92 13.94
CA CYS A 407 27.22 -27.17 13.11
C CYS A 407 27.12 -26.96 11.58
N VAL A 408 26.67 -25.80 11.10
CA VAL A 408 27.26 -25.19 9.88
C VAL A 408 27.23 -23.67 10.01
N LEU A 409 28.39 -23.03 10.11
CA LEU A 409 28.57 -21.58 9.99
C LEU A 409 28.38 -21.19 8.52
N LYS A 410 27.13 -21.03 8.09
CA LYS A 410 26.75 -20.18 6.96
C LYS A 410 26.00 -18.99 7.55
N LEU A 411 26.56 -17.80 7.42
CA LEU A 411 25.87 -16.53 7.65
C LEU A 411 24.76 -16.39 6.61
N VAL A 412 23.59 -16.98 6.89
CA VAL A 412 22.37 -16.67 6.15
C VAL A 412 21.75 -15.44 6.81
N SER A 413 21.68 -14.35 6.05
CA SER A 413 20.94 -13.15 6.41
C SER A 413 19.45 -13.50 6.50
N VAL A 414 18.96 -13.80 7.71
CA VAL A 414 17.52 -13.91 7.95
C VAL A 414 16.98 -12.49 8.07
N SER A 415 16.35 -12.02 7.00
CA SER A 415 15.61 -10.74 7.01
C SER A 415 14.56 -10.80 8.11
N ARG A 416 14.51 -9.79 8.99
CA ARG A 416 13.36 -9.58 9.89
C ARG A 416 12.48 -8.46 9.34
N ALA A 417 11.30 -8.34 9.93
CA ALA A 417 10.35 -7.23 9.80
C ALA A 417 9.42 -7.22 8.56
N PRO A 418 8.27 -6.50 8.63
CA PRO A 418 7.68 -5.89 9.83
C PRO A 418 6.78 -6.81 10.66
N ALA A 419 6.21 -7.89 10.11
CA ALA A 419 5.08 -8.58 10.72
C ALA A 419 5.41 -9.14 12.13
N ARG A 420 6.58 -9.76 12.29
CA ARG A 420 7.06 -10.31 13.58
C ARG A 420 7.64 -9.27 14.56
N THR A 421 7.97 -8.07 14.10
CA THR A 421 8.71 -7.04 14.87
C THR A 421 7.85 -5.81 15.18
N VAL A 422 8.06 -4.71 14.45
CA VAL A 422 7.45 -3.39 14.69
C VAL A 422 5.99 -3.32 14.23
N GLY A 423 5.61 -4.17 13.27
CA GLY A 423 4.25 -4.27 12.74
C GLY A 423 3.33 -5.18 13.54
N TRP A 424 3.86 -5.96 14.48
CA TRP A 424 3.06 -6.91 15.26
C TRP A 424 1.96 -6.22 16.06
N ARG A 425 0.73 -6.71 15.89
CA ARG A 425 -0.42 -6.43 16.76
C ARG A 425 -1.14 -7.73 17.10
N ASN A 426 -1.69 -7.80 18.30
CA ASN A 426 -2.50 -8.95 18.68
C ASN A 426 -3.82 -8.93 17.88
N PRO A 427 -4.15 -9.99 17.13
CA PRO A 427 -5.34 -10.02 16.28
C PRO A 427 -6.66 -10.29 17.05
N GLY A 428 -6.57 -10.53 18.36
CA GLY A 428 -7.69 -11.04 19.16
C GLY A 428 -7.98 -12.50 18.82
N PHE A 429 -9.26 -12.84 18.76
CA PHE A 429 -9.74 -14.18 18.46
C PHE A 429 -10.66 -14.15 17.24
N ILE A 430 -10.39 -15.04 16.29
CA ILE A 430 -11.15 -15.18 15.05
C ILE A 430 -12.05 -16.40 15.21
N HIS A 431 -13.35 -16.19 15.11
CA HIS A 431 -14.34 -17.24 15.29
C HIS A 431 -15.04 -17.52 13.97
N THR A 432 -15.25 -18.80 13.65
CA THR A 432 -15.98 -19.23 12.45
C THR A 432 -17.11 -20.19 12.85
N SER A 433 -18.35 -19.80 12.53
CA SER A 433 -19.53 -20.65 12.68
C SER A 433 -20.04 -21.14 11.33
N PHE A 434 -20.64 -22.32 11.31
CA PHE A 434 -21.16 -22.98 10.11
C PHE A 434 -22.69 -23.03 10.17
N LEU A 435 -23.34 -22.39 9.20
CA LEU A 435 -24.78 -22.31 9.04
C LEU A 435 -25.15 -23.30 7.93
N LYS A 436 -25.65 -24.48 8.32
CA LYS A 436 -25.90 -25.62 7.43
C LYS A 436 -27.38 -25.78 7.11
N GLU A 437 -27.69 -26.62 6.12
CA GLU A 437 -29.07 -26.90 5.69
C GLU A 437 -29.83 -25.65 5.22
N LEU A 438 -29.11 -24.77 4.51
CA LEU A 438 -29.71 -23.58 3.92
C LEU A 438 -30.66 -23.95 2.79
N TRP A 439 -31.82 -23.31 2.80
CA TRP A 439 -32.77 -23.37 1.69
C TRP A 439 -32.31 -22.35 0.65
N PRO A 440 -32.20 -22.72 -0.64
CA PRO A 440 -31.64 -21.82 -1.64
C PRO A 440 -32.50 -20.57 -1.80
N ASN A 441 -31.85 -19.42 -1.99
CA ASN A 441 -32.46 -18.10 -2.20
C ASN A 441 -33.25 -17.51 -1.03
N LEU A 442 -33.29 -18.16 0.13
CA LEU A 442 -34.00 -17.65 1.31
C LEU A 442 -33.17 -16.58 2.02
N VAL A 443 -33.84 -15.59 2.61
CA VAL A 443 -33.18 -14.57 3.43
C VAL A 443 -33.08 -15.08 4.87
N TYR A 444 -31.87 -15.07 5.40
CA TYR A 444 -31.55 -15.44 6.76
C TYR A 444 -31.11 -14.21 7.55
N THR A 445 -31.47 -14.17 8.83
CA THR A 445 -30.94 -13.21 9.80
C THR A 445 -29.95 -13.91 10.72
N TYR A 446 -28.93 -13.18 11.19
CA TYR A 446 -27.98 -13.72 12.16
C TYR A 446 -27.45 -12.66 13.13
N LYS A 447 -26.98 -13.12 14.30
CA LYS A 447 -26.29 -12.34 15.32
C LYS A 447 -25.09 -13.12 15.85
N LEU A 448 -24.02 -12.40 16.14
CA LEU A 448 -22.83 -12.94 16.80
C LEU A 448 -23.07 -12.91 18.32
N GLY A 449 -22.84 -14.03 18.98
CA GLY A 449 -23.06 -14.19 20.41
C GLY A 449 -21.82 -14.71 21.13
N HIS A 450 -21.59 -14.18 22.32
CA HIS A 450 -20.59 -14.66 23.28
C HIS A 450 -21.28 -14.91 24.61
N LYS A 451 -21.31 -16.17 25.04
CA LYS A 451 -21.86 -16.55 26.35
C LYS A 451 -20.73 -16.57 27.36
N MET A 452 -20.69 -15.55 28.22
CA MET A 452 -19.68 -15.40 29.26
C MET A 452 -19.79 -16.50 30.30
N VAL A 453 -18.70 -16.82 31.00
CA VAL A 453 -18.67 -17.81 32.11
C VAL A 453 -19.68 -17.49 33.22
N ASN A 454 -19.98 -16.19 33.44
CA ASN A 454 -20.98 -15.74 34.42
C ASN A 454 -22.44 -15.85 33.92
N GLY A 455 -22.67 -16.43 32.74
CA GLY A 455 -24.01 -16.62 32.15
C GLY A 455 -24.56 -15.41 31.38
N LYS A 456 -23.87 -14.26 31.39
CA LYS A 456 -24.25 -13.10 30.59
C LYS A 456 -23.96 -13.34 29.11
N TYR A 457 -24.80 -12.79 28.24
CA TYR A 457 -24.58 -12.80 26.80
C TYR A 457 -24.14 -11.43 26.30
N ILE A 458 -23.12 -11.41 25.45
CA ILE A 458 -22.72 -10.26 24.64
C ILE A 458 -23.15 -10.53 23.21
N TRP A 459 -23.82 -9.55 22.60
CA TRP A 459 -24.42 -9.68 21.28
C TRP A 459 -23.91 -8.60 20.33
N SER A 460 -23.75 -8.94 19.06
CA SER A 460 -23.64 -7.96 17.99
C SER A 460 -25.01 -7.36 17.63
N GLN A 461 -24.98 -6.36 16.74
CA GLN A 461 -26.16 -6.00 15.95
C GLN A 461 -26.66 -7.19 15.09
N MET A 462 -27.88 -7.09 14.59
CA MET A 462 -28.47 -8.07 13.68
C MET A 462 -27.99 -7.83 12.25
N TYR A 463 -27.60 -8.90 11.57
CA TYR A 463 -27.23 -8.93 10.17
C TYR A 463 -28.19 -9.81 9.37
N ASN A 464 -28.10 -9.76 8.04
CA ASN A 464 -28.86 -10.63 7.16
C ASN A 464 -28.08 -10.94 5.89
N PHE A 465 -28.38 -12.09 5.29
CA PHE A 465 -27.87 -12.51 4.00
C PHE A 465 -28.92 -13.32 3.25
N LYS A 466 -28.77 -13.40 1.92
CA LYS A 466 -29.55 -14.33 1.09
C LYS A 466 -28.68 -15.55 0.80
N SER A 467 -29.18 -16.75 1.08
CA SER A 467 -28.48 -18.00 0.77
C SER A 467 -28.26 -18.16 -0.72
N SER A 468 -27.17 -18.83 -1.09
CA SER A 468 -26.80 -19.08 -2.49
C SER A 468 -27.90 -19.86 -3.24
N PRO A 469 -28.02 -19.67 -4.56
CA PRO A 469 -28.77 -20.58 -5.43
C PRO A 469 -28.22 -22.01 -5.33
N TYR A 470 -29.08 -23.00 -5.56
CA TYR A 470 -28.60 -24.38 -5.78
C TYR A 470 -27.74 -24.46 -7.05
N PRO A 471 -26.68 -25.31 -7.11
CA PRO A 471 -25.86 -25.47 -8.31
C PRO A 471 -26.68 -25.84 -9.55
N GLY A 472 -26.59 -25.01 -10.58
CA GLY A 472 -27.37 -25.07 -11.82
C GLY A 472 -28.79 -24.51 -11.77
N GLN A 473 -29.14 -23.77 -10.72
CA GLN A 473 -30.41 -23.06 -10.70
C GLN A 473 -30.48 -22.00 -11.82
N ASN A 474 -31.52 -22.05 -12.65
CA ASN A 474 -31.77 -21.05 -13.68
C ASN A 474 -32.36 -19.78 -13.08
N SER A 475 -31.52 -18.81 -12.76
CA SER A 475 -31.93 -17.50 -12.24
C SER A 475 -30.86 -16.46 -12.54
N LEU A 476 -31.24 -15.18 -12.65
CA LEU A 476 -30.29 -14.09 -12.80
C LEU A 476 -29.26 -14.08 -11.65
N GLN A 477 -27.98 -14.27 -11.97
CA GLN A 477 -26.88 -14.35 -11.03
C GLN A 477 -25.83 -13.29 -11.34
N ARG A 478 -25.27 -12.66 -10.30
CA ARG A 478 -24.30 -11.57 -10.44
C ARG A 478 -23.10 -11.82 -9.54
N VAL A 479 -21.90 -11.71 -10.10
CA VAL A 479 -20.63 -11.92 -9.41
C VAL A 479 -19.73 -10.74 -9.66
N VAL A 480 -19.01 -10.28 -8.65
CA VAL A 480 -18.03 -9.18 -8.73
C VAL A 480 -16.65 -9.72 -8.41
N ILE A 481 -15.65 -9.38 -9.22
CA ILE A 481 -14.28 -9.91 -9.13
C ILE A 481 -13.26 -8.78 -9.29
N PHE A 482 -12.24 -8.79 -8.44
CA PHE A 482 -11.14 -7.83 -8.38
C PHE A 482 -10.01 -8.38 -7.47
N GLY A 483 -8.76 -7.92 -7.65
CA GLY A 483 -7.57 -8.20 -6.82
C GLY A 483 -7.07 -7.00 -5.99
N ASP A 484 -5.97 -7.14 -5.25
CA ASP A 484 -5.09 -6.03 -4.80
C ASP A 484 -5.74 -4.86 -4.00
N MET A 485 -6.82 -5.09 -3.23
CA MET A 485 -7.63 -4.00 -2.64
C MET A 485 -7.10 -3.38 -1.31
N GLY A 486 -6.12 -3.95 -0.59
CA GLY A 486 -5.48 -3.25 0.54
C GLY A 486 -4.97 -4.09 1.74
N LYS A 487 -4.85 -3.45 2.93
CA LYS A 487 -4.15 -3.96 4.14
C LYS A 487 -5.09 -4.50 5.26
N TRP A 488 -4.73 -5.62 5.89
CA TRP A 488 -5.51 -6.43 6.86
C TRP A 488 -6.34 -5.73 7.94
N ASP A 489 -5.72 -4.98 8.87
CA ASP A 489 -6.41 -4.51 10.10
C ASP A 489 -7.53 -3.49 9.83
N GLN A 490 -7.40 -2.71 8.76
CA GLN A 490 -8.45 -1.80 8.29
C GLN A 490 -9.40 -2.49 7.30
N PHE A 491 -8.93 -3.53 6.63
CA PHE A 491 -9.64 -4.17 5.54
C PHE A 491 -10.97 -4.78 5.98
N THR A 492 -11.00 -5.59 7.04
CA THR A 492 -12.24 -6.27 7.45
C THR A 492 -13.34 -5.29 7.86
N SER A 493 -12.97 -4.17 8.48
CA SER A 493 -13.88 -3.07 8.82
C SER A 493 -14.33 -2.27 7.58
N GLN A 494 -13.43 -2.08 6.61
CA GLN A 494 -13.74 -1.42 5.33
C GLN A 494 -14.74 -2.22 4.50
N VAL A 495 -14.59 -3.56 4.45
CA VAL A 495 -15.43 -4.43 3.63
C VAL A 495 -16.68 -4.96 4.36
N GLU A 496 -16.80 -4.80 5.67
CA GLU A 496 -17.95 -5.26 6.48
C GLU A 496 -19.33 -4.95 5.85
N PRO A 497 -19.60 -3.75 5.28
CA PRO A 497 -20.90 -3.47 4.67
C PRO A 497 -21.28 -4.45 3.53
N ILE A 498 -20.28 -5.01 2.86
CA ILE A 498 -20.40 -6.03 1.80
C ILE A 498 -20.35 -7.43 2.44
N THR A 499 -19.28 -7.74 3.17
CA THR A 499 -18.99 -9.11 3.64
C THR A 499 -19.98 -9.63 4.68
N SER A 500 -20.70 -8.74 5.37
CA SER A 500 -21.76 -9.12 6.30
C SER A 500 -23.08 -9.51 5.61
N ARG A 501 -23.17 -9.35 4.29
CA ARG A 501 -24.41 -9.56 3.51
C ARG A 501 -24.27 -10.50 2.33
N VAL A 502 -23.09 -10.53 1.72
CA VAL A 502 -22.77 -11.42 0.60
C VAL A 502 -21.47 -12.18 0.86
N PRO A 503 -21.32 -13.41 0.36
CA PRO A 503 -20.07 -14.16 0.48
C PRO A 503 -18.91 -13.40 -0.16
N TYR A 504 -17.79 -13.31 0.55
CA TYR A 504 -16.56 -12.66 0.12
C TYR A 504 -15.45 -13.71 0.06
N MET A 505 -15.27 -14.25 -1.14
CA MET A 505 -14.31 -15.32 -1.43
C MET A 505 -12.96 -14.70 -1.77
N ILE A 506 -11.85 -15.27 -1.30
CA ILE A 506 -10.50 -14.70 -1.46
C ILE A 506 -9.55 -15.69 -2.12
N ALA A 507 -8.61 -15.18 -2.90
CA ALA A 507 -7.39 -15.89 -3.29
C ALA A 507 -6.20 -15.31 -2.50
N SER A 508 -5.07 -16.01 -2.48
CA SER A 508 -3.82 -15.51 -1.89
C SER A 508 -2.89 -15.03 -3.00
N GLY A 509 -2.18 -13.94 -2.73
CA GLY A 509 -1.17 -13.36 -3.60
C GLY A 509 0.19 -13.19 -2.91
N ASN A 510 1.14 -12.60 -3.62
CA ASN A 510 2.51 -12.40 -3.13
C ASN A 510 2.55 -11.60 -1.82
N HIS A 511 1.73 -10.56 -1.70
CA HIS A 511 1.63 -9.76 -0.48
C HIS A 511 1.00 -10.51 0.71
N GLU A 512 0.35 -11.65 0.48
CA GLU A 512 -0.17 -12.50 1.54
C GLU A 512 0.84 -13.58 1.94
N ARG A 513 1.51 -14.20 0.97
CA ARG A 513 2.22 -15.47 1.19
C ARG A 513 3.73 -15.42 1.06
N ASP A 514 4.29 -14.53 0.26
CA ASP A 514 5.70 -14.60 -0.12
C ASP A 514 6.67 -14.26 1.01
N TRP A 515 7.47 -15.26 1.36
CA TRP A 515 8.60 -15.10 2.27
C TRP A 515 9.68 -16.17 2.00
N PRO A 516 10.98 -15.84 2.05
CA PRO A 516 12.04 -16.83 1.85
C PRO A 516 11.94 -17.98 2.87
N ASP A 517 12.22 -19.21 2.41
CA ASP A 517 12.19 -20.44 3.22
C ASP A 517 10.83 -20.76 3.89
N SER A 518 9.74 -20.13 3.44
CA SER A 518 8.39 -20.37 3.99
C SER A 518 7.61 -21.45 3.25
N GLY A 519 8.16 -21.99 2.15
CA GLY A 519 7.46 -22.89 1.25
C GLY A 519 6.71 -22.21 0.11
N SER A 520 6.74 -20.87 0.01
CA SER A 520 6.25 -20.17 -1.19
C SER A 520 7.17 -20.42 -2.39
N PHE A 521 6.59 -20.42 -3.58
CA PHE A 521 7.26 -20.72 -4.84
C PHE A 521 8.25 -19.63 -5.24
N TYR A 522 7.89 -18.35 -5.08
CA TYR A 522 8.71 -17.22 -5.52
C TYR A 522 9.79 -16.80 -4.51
N GLY A 523 9.60 -17.10 -3.22
CA GLY A 523 10.58 -16.76 -2.18
C GLY A 523 10.88 -15.25 -2.05
N LYS A 524 9.99 -14.38 -2.54
CA LYS A 524 10.09 -12.92 -2.37
C LYS A 524 9.77 -12.53 -0.92
N LYS A 525 9.88 -11.24 -0.57
CA LYS A 525 9.62 -10.72 0.79
C LYS A 525 8.32 -9.92 0.88
N ASP A 526 7.45 -10.05 -0.12
CA ASP A 526 6.34 -9.14 -0.37
C ASP A 526 5.29 -9.18 0.74
N SER A 527 5.19 -10.30 1.45
CA SER A 527 4.31 -10.45 2.61
C SER A 527 4.82 -9.75 3.87
N GLY A 528 6.03 -9.20 3.88
CA GLY A 528 6.60 -8.55 5.08
C GLY A 528 6.72 -9.46 6.30
N GLY A 529 6.80 -10.77 6.11
CA GLY A 529 6.92 -11.79 7.16
C GLY A 529 5.57 -12.39 7.60
N GLU A 530 4.45 -12.00 7.00
CA GLU A 530 3.14 -12.62 7.25
C GLU A 530 3.06 -14.09 6.83
N CYS A 531 3.70 -14.44 5.70
CA CYS A 531 3.83 -15.79 5.16
C CYS A 531 2.53 -16.62 5.17
N GLY A 532 1.41 -15.99 4.78
CA GLY A 532 0.09 -16.60 4.63
C GLY A 532 -0.74 -16.66 5.92
N VAL A 533 -0.12 -16.49 7.10
CA VAL A 533 -0.76 -16.73 8.41
C VAL A 533 -1.97 -15.84 8.63
N LEU A 534 -1.88 -14.55 8.30
CA LEU A 534 -2.99 -13.62 8.46
C LEU A 534 -4.12 -13.99 7.51
N ALA A 535 -3.81 -14.15 6.23
CA ALA A 535 -4.80 -14.45 5.20
C ALA A 535 -5.59 -15.72 5.50
N GLN A 536 -4.86 -16.81 5.80
CA GLN A 536 -5.48 -18.11 6.06
C GLN A 536 -6.26 -18.15 7.36
N THR A 537 -6.02 -17.24 8.32
CA THR A 537 -6.72 -17.23 9.61
C THR A 537 -7.90 -16.28 9.59
N MET A 538 -7.70 -15.07 9.06
CA MET A 538 -8.68 -14.02 9.06
C MET A 538 -9.86 -14.38 8.16
N PHE A 539 -9.67 -14.89 6.96
CA PHE A 539 -10.78 -15.32 6.11
C PHE A 539 -10.96 -16.83 6.13
N TYR A 540 -12.22 -17.25 5.98
CA TYR A 540 -12.56 -18.63 5.70
C TYR A 540 -12.81 -18.79 4.20
N PHE A 541 -12.33 -19.89 3.65
CA PHE A 541 -12.63 -20.38 2.30
C PHE A 541 -12.59 -21.92 2.35
N PRO A 542 -13.35 -22.60 1.48
CA PRO A 542 -13.59 -24.04 1.60
C PRO A 542 -12.43 -24.90 1.04
N ALA A 543 -11.18 -24.52 1.30
CA ALA A 543 -10.01 -25.35 0.99
C ALA A 543 -9.91 -26.55 1.93
N ASP A 544 -9.43 -27.69 1.42
CA ASP A 544 -9.14 -28.85 2.26
C ASP A 544 -7.96 -28.60 3.20
N ASN A 545 -6.96 -27.85 2.72
CA ASN A 545 -5.91 -27.27 3.53
C ASN A 545 -5.84 -25.76 3.29
N ARG A 546 -6.14 -24.96 4.33
CA ARG A 546 -6.17 -23.49 4.24
C ARG A 546 -4.79 -22.87 4.02
N ASP A 547 -3.70 -23.58 4.35
CA ASP A 547 -2.33 -23.13 4.06
C ASP A 547 -1.97 -23.19 2.57
N LYS A 548 -2.67 -24.05 1.82
CA LYS A 548 -2.50 -24.20 0.37
C LYS A 548 -3.37 -23.26 -0.46
N PHE A 549 -4.37 -22.64 0.15
CA PHE A 549 -5.23 -21.60 -0.46
C PHE A 549 -6.06 -21.94 -1.72
N TRP A 550 -5.81 -23.05 -2.42
CA TRP A 550 -6.62 -23.43 -3.57
C TRP A 550 -7.92 -24.17 -3.18
N TYR A 551 -9.03 -23.83 -3.84
CA TYR A 551 -10.35 -24.42 -3.57
C TYR A 551 -11.33 -24.19 -4.73
N SER A 552 -12.45 -24.90 -4.70
CA SER A 552 -13.56 -24.73 -5.63
C SER A 552 -14.80 -24.20 -4.90
N THR A 553 -15.61 -23.39 -5.58
CA THR A 553 -16.92 -22.96 -5.05
C THR A 553 -17.95 -22.77 -6.17
N ASP A 554 -19.23 -22.86 -5.81
CA ASP A 554 -20.35 -22.79 -6.75
C ASP A 554 -21.27 -21.62 -6.43
N TYR A 555 -21.74 -20.90 -7.45
CA TYR A 555 -22.82 -19.93 -7.30
C TYR A 555 -23.82 -20.08 -8.44
N GLY A 556 -24.86 -20.90 -8.21
CA GLY A 556 -25.85 -21.19 -9.24
C GLY A 556 -25.22 -21.83 -10.48
N MET A 557 -25.25 -21.14 -11.61
CA MET A 557 -24.71 -21.59 -12.91
C MET A 557 -23.18 -21.46 -13.02
N PHE A 558 -22.53 -20.81 -12.05
CA PHE A 558 -21.08 -20.64 -12.04
C PHE A 558 -20.37 -21.73 -11.23
N ARG A 559 -19.28 -22.26 -11.79
CA ARG A 559 -18.22 -22.98 -11.08
C ARG A 559 -16.97 -22.12 -11.07
N PHE A 560 -16.41 -21.90 -9.88
CA PHE A 560 -15.12 -21.23 -9.70
C PHE A 560 -14.05 -22.23 -9.25
N CYS A 561 -12.89 -22.21 -9.90
CA CYS A 561 -11.69 -22.92 -9.49
C CYS A 561 -10.61 -21.88 -9.15
N ILE A 562 -10.28 -21.75 -7.87
CA ILE A 562 -9.35 -20.76 -7.36
C ILE A 562 -8.00 -21.44 -7.13
N ALA A 563 -6.97 -20.95 -7.81
CA ALA A 563 -5.58 -21.36 -7.61
C ALA A 563 -4.87 -20.39 -6.66
N ASP A 564 -3.80 -20.88 -6.04
CA ASP A 564 -2.83 -20.10 -5.30
C ASP A 564 -1.52 -20.04 -6.09
N THR A 565 -1.21 -18.87 -6.63
CA THR A 565 -0.01 -18.65 -7.45
C THR A 565 1.27 -18.66 -6.64
N GLU A 566 1.19 -18.58 -5.32
CA GLU A 566 2.35 -18.57 -4.44
C GLU A 566 2.85 -19.99 -4.12
N HIS A 567 2.16 -21.02 -4.64
CA HIS A 567 2.60 -22.41 -4.66
C HIS A 567 2.69 -22.93 -6.11
N ASP A 568 3.51 -23.97 -6.31
CA ASP A 568 3.79 -24.53 -7.63
C ASP A 568 2.53 -25.10 -8.32
N TRP A 569 2.15 -24.51 -9.47
CA TRP A 569 0.97 -24.89 -10.26
C TRP A 569 1.28 -25.84 -11.42
N ARG A 570 2.54 -26.20 -11.65
CA ARG A 570 2.99 -26.91 -12.85
C ARG A 570 2.51 -28.37 -12.91
N GLU A 571 2.54 -28.96 -14.09
CA GLU A 571 2.09 -30.34 -14.31
C GLU A 571 2.78 -31.32 -13.33
N GLY A 572 1.98 -32.17 -12.69
CA GLY A 572 2.44 -33.15 -11.71
C GLY A 572 2.35 -32.70 -10.25
N THR A 573 2.19 -31.41 -9.96
CA THR A 573 2.03 -30.89 -8.60
C THR A 573 0.67 -31.25 -8.00
N GLU A 574 0.53 -31.05 -6.69
CA GLU A 574 -0.76 -31.24 -6.02
C GLU A 574 -1.81 -30.23 -6.48
N GLN A 575 -1.41 -28.97 -6.65
CA GLN A 575 -2.26 -27.91 -7.15
C GLN A 575 -2.76 -28.21 -8.57
N TYR A 576 -1.89 -28.67 -9.47
CA TYR A 576 -2.30 -29.04 -10.83
C TYR A 576 -3.38 -30.14 -10.83
N LYS A 577 -3.20 -31.17 -9.99
CA LYS A 577 -4.18 -32.26 -9.83
C LYS A 577 -5.51 -31.74 -9.27
N PHE A 578 -5.45 -30.81 -8.32
CA PHE A 578 -6.64 -30.13 -7.81
C PHE A 578 -7.36 -29.34 -8.91
N ILE A 579 -6.63 -28.55 -9.69
CA ILE A 579 -7.19 -27.74 -10.80
C ILE A 579 -7.87 -28.65 -11.83
N GLU A 580 -7.21 -29.72 -12.27
CA GLU A 580 -7.80 -30.70 -13.20
C GLU A 580 -9.06 -31.34 -12.60
N HIS A 581 -9.05 -31.72 -11.32
CA HIS A 581 -10.23 -32.28 -10.65
C HIS A 581 -11.39 -31.26 -10.54
N CYS A 582 -11.09 -30.00 -10.24
CA CYS A 582 -12.08 -28.93 -10.16
C CYS A 582 -12.79 -28.73 -11.51
N PHE A 583 -12.03 -28.72 -12.60
CA PHE A 583 -12.56 -28.62 -13.95
C PHE A 583 -13.34 -29.87 -14.37
N ALA A 584 -12.82 -31.07 -14.07
CA ALA A 584 -13.44 -32.32 -14.49
C ALA A 584 -14.75 -32.64 -13.77
N SER A 585 -14.95 -32.11 -12.55
CA SER A 585 -16.10 -32.43 -11.70
C SER A 585 -17.35 -31.58 -11.98
N VAL A 586 -17.28 -30.56 -12.84
CA VAL A 586 -18.43 -29.70 -13.15
C VAL A 586 -19.34 -30.34 -14.19
N ASP A 587 -20.64 -30.37 -13.90
CA ASP A 587 -21.66 -30.70 -14.90
C ASP A 587 -21.98 -29.43 -15.71
N ARG A 588 -21.40 -29.30 -16.90
CA ARG A 588 -21.55 -28.10 -17.76
C ARG A 588 -22.96 -27.91 -18.31
N GLN A 589 -23.85 -28.91 -18.23
CA GLN A 589 -25.26 -28.71 -18.57
C GLN A 589 -25.97 -27.90 -17.50
N LYS A 590 -25.62 -28.14 -16.22
CA LYS A 590 -26.17 -27.42 -15.07
C LYS A 590 -25.41 -26.12 -14.81
N GLN A 591 -24.09 -26.17 -14.86
CA GLN A 591 -23.20 -25.05 -14.55
C GLN A 591 -22.36 -24.72 -15.79
N PRO A 592 -22.93 -24.01 -16.77
CA PRO A 592 -22.26 -23.73 -18.03
C PRO A 592 -21.05 -22.82 -17.87
N TRP A 593 -21.01 -21.97 -16.85
CA TRP A 593 -19.97 -20.94 -16.67
C TRP A 593 -18.84 -21.44 -15.76
N LEU A 594 -17.75 -21.92 -16.38
CA LEU A 594 -16.54 -22.40 -15.71
C LEU A 594 -15.48 -21.30 -15.67
N ILE A 595 -15.17 -20.81 -14.47
CA ILE A 595 -14.30 -19.67 -14.22
C ILE A 595 -13.05 -20.12 -13.45
N PHE A 596 -11.86 -19.76 -13.95
CA PHE A 596 -10.58 -19.95 -13.26
C PHE A 596 -10.10 -18.63 -12.67
N LEU A 597 -9.65 -18.62 -11.42
CA LEU A 597 -9.14 -17.43 -10.74
C LEU A 597 -7.73 -17.72 -10.18
N ALA A 598 -6.81 -16.77 -10.35
CA ALA A 598 -5.46 -16.79 -9.80
C ALA A 598 -5.00 -15.36 -9.46
N HIS A 599 -3.95 -15.18 -8.65
CA HIS A 599 -3.41 -13.84 -8.37
C HIS A 599 -2.39 -13.41 -9.43
N TRP A 600 -1.22 -14.04 -9.48
CA TRP A 600 -0.26 -13.77 -10.57
C TRP A 600 -0.83 -14.18 -11.93
N VAL A 601 -0.30 -13.57 -12.99
CA VAL A 601 -0.79 -13.75 -14.35
C VAL A 601 -0.23 -15.03 -14.95
N LEU A 602 -0.96 -16.13 -14.79
CA LEU A 602 -0.61 -17.41 -15.42
C LEU A 602 -0.99 -17.47 -16.90
N GLY A 603 -1.70 -16.45 -17.41
CA GLY A 603 -2.21 -16.37 -18.77
C GLY A 603 -1.41 -15.42 -19.66
N TYR A 604 -2.00 -14.26 -19.91
CA TYR A 604 -1.45 -13.19 -20.74
C TYR A 604 -1.55 -11.85 -20.02
N SER A 605 -0.49 -11.06 -20.09
CA SER A 605 -0.51 -9.63 -19.78
C SER A 605 0.61 -8.92 -20.53
N SER A 606 0.32 -7.70 -20.96
CA SER A 606 1.26 -6.77 -21.57
C SER A 606 1.92 -5.84 -20.53
N GLY A 607 1.81 -6.17 -19.24
CA GLY A 607 2.43 -5.39 -18.16
C GLY A 607 3.94 -5.27 -18.32
N ASP A 608 4.46 -4.04 -18.20
CA ASP A 608 5.85 -3.69 -18.54
C ASP A 608 6.89 -4.59 -17.86
N PHE A 609 6.69 -4.92 -16.58
CA PHE A 609 7.63 -5.76 -15.83
C PHE A 609 7.73 -7.20 -16.36
N TYR A 610 6.70 -7.72 -17.03
CA TYR A 610 6.81 -8.98 -17.76
C TYR A 610 7.57 -8.81 -19.07
N ALA A 611 7.28 -7.73 -19.80
CA ALA A 611 7.90 -7.44 -21.08
C ALA A 611 9.42 -7.22 -20.93
N ASP A 612 9.85 -6.55 -19.86
CA ASP A 612 11.26 -6.34 -19.51
C ASP A 612 11.99 -7.66 -19.24
N GLU A 613 11.29 -8.66 -18.69
CA GLU A 613 11.79 -10.03 -18.51
C GLU A 613 11.66 -10.90 -19.78
N GLY A 614 11.15 -10.33 -20.88
CA GLY A 614 10.92 -11.04 -22.14
C GLY A 614 9.75 -12.02 -22.10
N SER A 615 8.75 -11.75 -21.26
CA SER A 615 7.53 -12.55 -21.09
C SER A 615 6.26 -11.70 -21.22
N PHE A 616 5.10 -12.37 -21.25
CA PHE A 616 3.77 -11.75 -21.28
C PHE A 616 2.87 -12.40 -20.21
N GLY A 617 3.42 -12.57 -19.02
CA GLY A 617 2.86 -13.39 -17.94
C GLY A 617 3.95 -14.19 -17.23
N GLU A 618 3.56 -14.92 -16.18
CA GLU A 618 4.51 -15.67 -15.37
C GLU A 618 5.26 -16.73 -16.17
N PRO A 619 6.60 -16.82 -16.05
CA PRO A 619 7.37 -17.92 -16.63
C PRO A 619 6.80 -19.29 -16.22
N MET A 620 6.54 -20.17 -17.19
CA MET A 620 5.90 -21.49 -16.99
C MET A 620 4.42 -21.44 -16.56
N GLY A 621 3.81 -20.24 -16.55
CA GLY A 621 2.40 -20.03 -16.22
C GLY A 621 1.49 -20.80 -17.17
N ARG A 622 1.40 -20.31 -18.41
CA ARG A 622 0.43 -20.82 -19.40
C ARG A 622 0.84 -22.18 -19.95
N GLU A 623 2.13 -22.46 -20.10
CA GLU A 623 2.63 -23.68 -20.73
C GLU A 623 2.16 -24.94 -19.99
N SER A 624 2.01 -24.83 -18.67
CA SER A 624 1.52 -25.91 -17.82
C SER A 624 -0.01 -26.02 -17.86
N LEU A 625 -0.73 -24.91 -17.68
CA LEU A 625 -2.17 -24.93 -17.40
C LEU A 625 -3.06 -24.83 -18.64
N GLN A 626 -2.58 -24.27 -19.75
CA GLN A 626 -3.43 -24.03 -20.93
C GLN A 626 -4.02 -25.30 -21.52
N LYS A 627 -3.33 -26.45 -21.40
CA LYS A 627 -3.87 -27.74 -21.83
C LYS A 627 -5.11 -28.14 -21.03
N LEU A 628 -5.14 -27.84 -19.72
CA LEU A 628 -6.32 -28.08 -18.90
C LEU A 628 -7.43 -27.09 -19.25
N TRP A 629 -7.11 -25.79 -19.38
CA TRP A 629 -8.09 -24.78 -19.76
C TRP A 629 -8.78 -25.13 -21.08
N GLN A 630 -7.99 -25.55 -22.08
CA GLN A 630 -8.50 -25.96 -23.37
C GLN A 630 -9.33 -27.25 -23.28
N LYS A 631 -8.77 -28.32 -22.69
CA LYS A 631 -9.43 -29.64 -22.56
C LYS A 631 -10.80 -29.57 -21.87
N TYR A 632 -10.93 -28.73 -20.85
CA TYR A 632 -12.16 -28.58 -20.06
C TYR A 632 -12.99 -27.36 -20.46
N LYS A 633 -12.55 -26.60 -21.47
CA LYS A 633 -13.18 -25.40 -21.98
C LYS A 633 -13.52 -24.42 -20.86
N VAL A 634 -12.50 -24.01 -20.12
CA VAL A 634 -12.64 -22.88 -19.18
C VAL A 634 -13.12 -21.68 -19.97
N ASP A 635 -14.23 -21.08 -19.53
CA ASP A 635 -14.79 -19.94 -20.23
C ASP A 635 -13.93 -18.70 -19.94
N ILE A 636 -13.63 -18.43 -18.68
CA ILE A 636 -12.98 -17.17 -18.29
C ILE A 636 -11.90 -17.48 -17.25
N ALA A 637 -10.67 -17.05 -17.50
CA ALA A 637 -9.56 -17.16 -16.56
C ALA A 637 -9.04 -15.76 -16.19
N ILE A 638 -9.15 -15.40 -14.91
CA ILE A 638 -8.96 -14.05 -14.36
C ILE A 638 -7.78 -14.01 -13.39
N TYR A 639 -6.96 -12.96 -13.51
CA TYR A 639 -5.72 -12.75 -12.75
C TYR A 639 -5.64 -11.34 -12.17
N GLY A 640 -5.10 -11.17 -10.96
CA GLY A 640 -4.74 -9.89 -10.36
C GLY A 640 -3.28 -9.48 -10.61
N HIS A 641 -2.58 -9.03 -9.57
CA HIS A 641 -1.15 -8.74 -9.52
C HIS A 641 -0.63 -7.56 -10.37
N VAL A 642 -0.79 -7.58 -11.69
CA VAL A 642 -0.35 -6.48 -12.57
C VAL A 642 -1.35 -5.35 -12.47
N HIS A 643 -1.02 -4.17 -11.99
CA HIS A 643 -2.00 -3.16 -11.61
C HIS A 643 -2.60 -2.38 -12.81
N ASN A 644 -3.38 -3.01 -13.71
CA ASN A 644 -4.22 -2.40 -14.77
C ASN A 644 -5.36 -3.35 -15.23
N TYR A 645 -6.24 -2.87 -16.13
CA TYR A 645 -7.20 -3.71 -16.85
C TYR A 645 -6.68 -4.05 -18.24
N GLU A 646 -6.82 -5.31 -18.64
CA GLU A 646 -6.47 -5.83 -19.96
C GLU A 646 -7.45 -6.96 -20.35
N ARG A 647 -7.84 -7.07 -21.62
CA ARG A 647 -8.64 -8.19 -22.12
C ARG A 647 -8.06 -8.69 -23.42
N THR A 648 -7.89 -10.01 -23.51
CA THR A 648 -7.46 -10.68 -24.73
C THR A 648 -8.64 -11.14 -25.58
N CYS A 649 -8.36 -11.47 -26.84
CA CYS A 649 -9.22 -12.31 -27.65
C CYS A 649 -9.30 -13.73 -27.07
N PRO A 650 -10.21 -14.58 -27.58
CA PRO A 650 -10.17 -15.99 -27.29
C PRO A 650 -8.91 -16.67 -27.85
N ILE A 651 -8.00 -17.13 -26.99
CA ILE A 651 -6.62 -17.50 -27.31
C ILE A 651 -6.14 -18.85 -26.74
N TYR A 652 -5.47 -19.65 -27.58
CA TYR A 652 -4.80 -20.89 -27.19
C TYR A 652 -3.44 -21.01 -27.90
N GLN A 653 -2.36 -21.31 -27.17
CA GLN A 653 -0.99 -21.40 -27.71
C GLN A 653 -0.58 -20.17 -28.53
N ASP A 654 -0.82 -18.96 -28.02
CA ASP A 654 -0.49 -17.68 -28.67
C ASP A 654 -1.20 -17.42 -30.04
N ILE A 655 -2.19 -18.24 -30.37
CA ILE A 655 -2.97 -18.23 -31.61
C ILE A 655 -4.46 -18.04 -31.24
N GLU A 656 -5.20 -17.24 -32.01
CA GLU A 656 -6.66 -17.08 -31.86
C GLU A 656 -7.36 -18.45 -31.93
N ASN A 657 -7.77 -19.01 -30.77
CA ASN A 657 -8.53 -20.26 -30.69
C ASN A 657 -9.07 -20.59 -29.27
N MET A 658 -9.71 -19.61 -28.60
CA MET A 658 -10.67 -19.74 -27.47
C MET A 658 -10.21 -19.24 -26.05
N MET A 659 -11.16 -18.68 -25.31
CA MET A 659 -11.17 -17.59 -24.28
C MET A 659 -10.12 -17.54 -23.14
N LEU A 660 -9.51 -16.36 -22.94
CA LEU A 660 -8.82 -15.94 -21.70
C LEU A 660 -9.16 -14.47 -21.38
N LEU A 661 -9.20 -14.06 -20.11
CA LEU A 661 -9.72 -12.74 -19.73
C LEU A 661 -9.11 -12.23 -18.42
N TYR A 662 -8.18 -11.30 -18.56
CA TYR A 662 -7.38 -10.72 -17.48
C TYR A 662 -8.14 -9.66 -16.66
N LEU A 663 -7.87 -9.51 -15.34
CA LEU A 663 -8.41 -8.41 -14.50
C LEU A 663 -7.64 -8.11 -13.20
N SER A 664 -6.92 -6.99 -13.18
CA SER A 664 -6.34 -6.52 -11.93
C SER A 664 -6.78 -5.09 -11.58
N PRO A 665 -7.03 -4.77 -10.30
CA PRO A 665 -7.32 -3.41 -9.87
C PRO A 665 -6.02 -2.63 -9.72
N SER A 666 -5.93 -1.53 -10.46
CA SER A 666 -4.69 -0.80 -10.67
C SER A 666 -4.23 0.09 -9.52
N LYS A 667 -3.02 0.64 -9.70
CA LYS A 667 -2.44 1.88 -9.22
C LYS A 667 -1.72 2.46 -10.45
N SER A 668 -1.87 3.77 -10.69
CA SER A 668 -1.36 4.44 -11.90
C SER A 668 0.17 4.41 -12.03
N LEU A 669 0.68 4.12 -13.23
CA LEU A 669 2.01 4.51 -13.74
C LEU A 669 1.84 5.20 -15.11
N PRO A 670 2.78 6.07 -15.52
CA PRO A 670 2.62 6.96 -16.67
C PRO A 670 2.69 6.22 -18.02
N GLU A 671 1.95 6.73 -19.00
CA GLU A 671 1.95 6.26 -20.39
C GLU A 671 3.36 6.33 -21.00
N LYS A 672 4.02 5.19 -21.22
CA LYS A 672 4.88 5.01 -22.40
C LYS A 672 5.32 3.58 -22.68
N TYR A 673 5.15 3.22 -23.96
CA TYR A 673 5.71 2.12 -24.75
C TYR A 673 4.73 0.98 -25.11
N LEU A 674 3.72 1.34 -25.91
CA LEU A 674 2.95 0.34 -26.67
C LEU A 674 3.77 -0.17 -27.85
N TYR A 675 4.34 -1.37 -27.73
CA TYR A 675 4.56 -2.25 -28.88
C TYR A 675 3.21 -2.85 -29.29
N ASN A 676 2.44 -2.06 -30.03
CA ASN A 676 1.16 -2.50 -30.56
C ASN A 676 1.39 -3.21 -31.90
N GLU A 677 1.48 -4.55 -31.88
CA GLU A 677 1.50 -5.35 -33.12
C GLU A 677 0.29 -6.28 -33.28
N ARG A 678 -0.71 -6.27 -32.39
CA ARG A 678 -1.98 -6.99 -32.62
C ARG A 678 -3.16 -6.14 -32.18
N GLU A 679 -4.11 -5.90 -33.09
CA GLU A 679 -5.37 -5.14 -32.87
C GLU A 679 -6.37 -5.84 -31.89
N GLU A 680 -5.89 -6.73 -31.02
CA GLU A 680 -6.69 -7.77 -30.33
C GLU A 680 -6.71 -7.67 -28.79
N VAL A 681 -6.04 -6.66 -28.22
CA VAL A 681 -5.95 -6.44 -26.77
C VAL A 681 -6.58 -5.08 -26.42
N LEU A 682 -7.48 -5.07 -25.43
CA LEU A 682 -8.03 -3.83 -24.86
C LEU A 682 -7.40 -3.57 -23.49
N GLU A 683 -6.77 -2.41 -23.32
CA GLU A 683 -6.12 -2.00 -22.07
C GLU A 683 -6.77 -0.74 -21.46
N ASP A 684 -6.79 -0.66 -20.13
CA ASP A 684 -7.14 0.55 -19.38
C ASP A 684 -6.31 0.69 -18.10
N TYR A 685 -5.55 1.78 -18.01
CA TYR A 685 -4.70 2.13 -16.86
C TYR A 685 -5.47 2.98 -15.84
N ASP A 686 -6.53 2.41 -15.25
CA ASP A 686 -7.36 3.07 -14.22
C ASP A 686 -7.92 2.05 -13.22
N TYR A 687 -8.39 2.51 -12.06
CA TYR A 687 -8.92 1.63 -11.02
C TYR A 687 -10.27 1.09 -11.47
N GLY A 688 -10.49 -0.22 -11.36
CA GLY A 688 -11.77 -0.82 -11.73
C GLY A 688 -11.99 -2.22 -11.15
N PHE A 689 -13.13 -2.80 -11.50
CA PHE A 689 -13.54 -4.14 -11.12
C PHE A 689 -14.47 -4.71 -12.18
N VAL A 690 -14.69 -6.03 -12.13
CA VAL A 690 -15.64 -6.68 -13.02
C VAL A 690 -16.91 -7.08 -12.34
N LYS A 691 -17.96 -7.04 -13.15
CA LYS A 691 -19.24 -7.66 -12.86
C LYS A 691 -19.61 -8.63 -13.97
N MET A 692 -19.82 -9.88 -13.60
CA MET A 692 -20.40 -10.90 -14.48
C MET A 692 -21.88 -11.09 -14.14
N THR A 693 -22.73 -11.16 -15.16
CA THR A 693 -24.17 -11.37 -15.04
C THR A 693 -24.60 -12.53 -15.92
N ALA A 694 -24.88 -13.68 -15.31
CA ALA A 694 -25.51 -14.80 -16.02
C ALA A 694 -27.03 -14.60 -16.01
N PHE A 695 -27.61 -14.40 -17.20
CA PHE A 695 -29.06 -14.22 -17.36
C PHE A 695 -29.79 -15.56 -17.29
N ASP A 696 -29.21 -16.56 -17.96
CA ASP A 696 -29.66 -17.93 -18.04
C ASP A 696 -28.48 -18.86 -18.35
N HIS A 697 -28.76 -20.11 -18.73
CA HIS A 697 -27.74 -21.10 -19.02
C HIS A 697 -26.98 -20.86 -20.33
N SER A 698 -27.49 -20.01 -21.21
CA SER A 698 -26.89 -19.77 -22.52
C SER A 698 -26.30 -18.36 -22.66
N ASN A 699 -26.63 -17.41 -21.77
CA ASN A 699 -26.22 -16.01 -21.89
C ASN A 699 -25.50 -15.47 -20.66
N LEU A 700 -24.24 -15.09 -20.84
CA LEU A 700 -23.39 -14.43 -19.84
C LEU A 700 -22.94 -13.06 -20.35
N LEU A 701 -23.13 -12.02 -19.54
CA LEU A 701 -22.59 -10.68 -19.77
C LEU A 701 -21.41 -10.44 -18.83
N PHE A 702 -20.31 -9.95 -19.39
CA PHE A 702 -19.16 -9.44 -18.68
C PHE A 702 -19.08 -7.92 -18.79
N GLU A 703 -18.85 -7.23 -17.69
CA GLU A 703 -18.71 -5.77 -17.63
C GLU A 703 -17.47 -5.37 -16.81
N TYR A 704 -16.53 -4.64 -17.41
CA TYR A 704 -15.49 -3.90 -16.71
C TYR A 704 -15.99 -2.51 -16.34
N LYS A 705 -15.82 -2.14 -15.07
CA LYS A 705 -16.33 -0.89 -14.51
C LYS A 705 -15.22 -0.14 -13.77
N LYS A 706 -15.05 1.14 -14.08
CA LYS A 706 -14.10 1.97 -13.33
C LYS A 706 -14.62 2.26 -11.92
N SER A 707 -13.75 2.21 -10.93
CA SER A 707 -14.07 2.46 -9.52
C SER A 707 -14.44 3.91 -9.24
N ARG A 708 -13.95 4.85 -10.07
CA ARG A 708 -14.19 6.30 -9.91
C ARG A 708 -15.64 6.72 -10.07
N ASP A 709 -16.39 6.03 -10.93
CA ASP A 709 -17.77 6.40 -11.31
C ASP A 709 -18.74 5.21 -11.32
N GLY A 710 -18.24 3.97 -11.32
CA GLY A 710 -19.06 2.78 -11.40
C GLY A 710 -19.80 2.63 -12.73
N ILE A 711 -19.28 3.20 -13.82
CA ILE A 711 -19.82 3.09 -15.19
C ILE A 711 -19.07 1.98 -15.93
N VAL A 712 -19.71 1.37 -16.95
CA VAL A 712 -19.10 0.32 -17.80
C VAL A 712 -18.22 0.96 -18.87
N TYR A 713 -16.98 0.50 -18.98
CA TYR A 713 -16.00 0.98 -19.99
C TYR A 713 -15.60 -0.10 -20.99
N ASP A 714 -15.77 -1.37 -20.64
CA ASP A 714 -15.65 -2.49 -21.57
C ASP A 714 -16.65 -3.60 -21.20
N SER A 715 -17.11 -4.35 -22.21
CA SER A 715 -18.07 -5.43 -22.01
C SER A 715 -18.11 -6.38 -23.19
N PHE A 716 -18.45 -7.64 -22.93
CA PHE A 716 -18.77 -8.60 -23.98
C PHE A 716 -19.83 -9.60 -23.48
N ASN A 717 -20.45 -10.31 -24.42
CA ASN A 717 -21.44 -11.34 -24.15
C ASN A 717 -20.95 -12.68 -24.67
N ILE A 718 -21.18 -13.75 -23.91
CA ILE A 718 -21.07 -15.12 -24.38
C ILE A 718 -22.48 -15.65 -24.54
N SER A 719 -22.81 -16.07 -25.77
CA SER A 719 -24.05 -16.78 -26.09
C SER A 719 -23.69 -18.15 -26.61
N GLN A 720 -23.88 -19.18 -25.78
CA GLN A 720 -23.51 -20.56 -26.11
C GLN A 720 -24.49 -21.56 -25.50
N ASP A 721 -24.86 -22.60 -26.26
CA ASP A 721 -25.68 -23.69 -25.76
C ASP A 721 -24.81 -24.85 -25.26
N TYR A 722 -25.40 -25.79 -24.50
CA TYR A 722 -24.68 -26.97 -24.01
C TYR A 722 -24.02 -27.80 -25.13
N ARG A 723 -24.62 -27.85 -26.32
CA ARG A 723 -24.03 -28.52 -27.49
C ARG A 723 -22.72 -27.89 -27.95
N ASP A 724 -22.57 -26.57 -27.79
CA ASP A 724 -21.37 -25.84 -28.21
C ASP A 724 -20.22 -26.13 -27.23
N ILE A 725 -20.55 -26.30 -25.94
CA ILE A 725 -19.62 -26.79 -24.93
C ILE A 725 -19.19 -28.24 -25.25
N LEU A 726 -20.09 -29.11 -25.72
CA LEU A 726 -19.75 -30.50 -26.08
C LEU A 726 -18.99 -30.64 -27.42
N ALA A 727 -19.06 -29.66 -28.31
CA ALA A 727 -18.43 -29.74 -29.63
C ALA A 727 -16.90 -29.91 -29.53
N CYS A 728 -16.27 -30.65 -30.44
CA CYS A 728 -14.81 -30.75 -30.41
C CYS A 728 -14.14 -29.43 -30.82
N THR A 729 -13.06 -29.08 -30.12
CA THR A 729 -12.12 -28.02 -30.50
C THR A 729 -10.69 -28.57 -30.47
N VAL A 730 -9.70 -27.80 -30.95
CA VAL A 730 -8.28 -28.19 -30.89
C VAL A 730 -7.91 -28.54 -29.46
N ASP A 731 -7.25 -29.69 -29.27
CA ASP A 731 -6.85 -30.26 -27.97
C ASP A 731 -7.99 -30.47 -26.95
N SER A 732 -9.25 -30.43 -27.41
CA SER A 732 -10.45 -30.70 -26.62
C SER A 732 -11.46 -31.50 -27.45
N CYS A 733 -11.13 -32.76 -27.73
CA CYS A 733 -12.03 -33.72 -28.36
C CYS A 733 -11.93 -35.08 -27.65
N PRO A 734 -13.00 -35.54 -26.97
CA PRO A 734 -12.99 -36.83 -26.28
C PRO A 734 -12.76 -38.01 -27.23
N SER A 735 -12.15 -39.08 -26.72
CA SER A 735 -11.97 -40.32 -27.49
C SER A 735 -13.31 -40.90 -27.94
N MET A 736 -13.41 -41.28 -29.21
CA MET A 736 -14.59 -41.94 -29.78
C MET A 736 -14.29 -43.42 -30.08
N THR A 737 -15.31 -44.26 -30.00
CA THR A 737 -15.23 -45.66 -30.46
C THR A 737 -15.86 -45.79 -31.84
N LEU A 738 -15.31 -46.66 -32.69
CA LEU A 738 -15.89 -46.99 -34.00
C LEU A 738 -17.07 -47.98 -33.90
N ALA A 739 -17.37 -48.49 -32.71
CA ALA A 739 -18.50 -49.40 -32.50
C ALA A 739 -19.83 -48.64 -32.65
N SER A 740 -20.79 -49.24 -33.37
CA SER A 740 -22.11 -48.69 -33.68
C SER A 740 -23.24 -49.52 -33.10
#